data_AF-V4L9C0-F1
#
_entry.id   AF-V4L9C0-F1
#
_cell.length_a   1.000
_cell.length_b   1.000
_cell.length_c   1.000
_cell.angle_alpha   90.00
_cell.angle_beta   90.00
_cell.angle_gamma   90.00
#
_symmetry.space_group_name_H-M   'P 1'
#
loop_
_entity.id
_entity.type
_entity.pdbx_description
1 polymer ?
#
loop_
_entity_poly.entity_id
_entity_poly.type
_entity_poly.pdbx_seq_one_letter_code
_entity_poly.pdbx_strand_id
1 'polypeptide(L)'
;MGQNRSGAASARAFVSPPSIDLVALLRALTVSVAQRTQDTADRPLFMQSGGRIVIDTGPLIKRLSKTREFGSGFGARDGAGFLRDIVQPSKGQSERIGGHIHGEGAVALTAAIRGLEKAVGTALDAALPNQEQAAKGRQLLTAKRYLRQLAQTLDLPFQDDEAPSFQSLITPLEFIDSTRVRPKGERERDVARVIAAIEEVDSSDWIERLCKPLSRQLERADLDQDEIEGILAGLREEAGREGSQAHRMQRFISDDALSRSRIDVGLAIMGAIRDAVGAWRSDPSASLLADYIKRVTQLRESVLSGAAELPIDASAALGSRARTTLYDQLVKVGFLRCLPVWPEPVTQLFELRSAVPQGERMVRDVSYRFRINGNIPDRGLTIFGDRIARLRDLLNADDGGSHPRLERHLAELVFLLAVIPGGSDALEDVPALAGSLIARVASGDRSTLRQLVDELASRERTVERITNCLIKVLREKGSVIVNRAQQRSQALWICVKKSIIDWERLSASADGRDVFARPEGGSFQDEQALWYRSVAVTQDPASEPDVLTSVKASYSLRERTLSEAVGCESWTLQGARDLTQPLLPILIGPTGLEGASKKRLNRWAKGAEVVVGIDEAWLRRQRGQQKGPAADHQFAASVTATAIIVYVVLRLLLARFADGKSAPRMLILRMQSEGRGARRDEDLFAGSHGLFAVIQAVAQVLGSDAPVFMQGLALDVPASQLRWQQNGTFSALQSAFPIRLAHPTRASDGPVALLSYSTRPCGRDPAGHDRDQQVFSARTYLATSNAASGEDTQPGLHLAHMRNLVHVQSAREFENPTILFDEIARLYADGCRHIMLLWNHFGARRIGRGANRHAPHANRRFLGRLAQDFPDATVYTLSLDVFQATRVTSRRNLVDRHAFEVFRVREHEAFWNDAEPNLRDELIAFYTFATLAIVGDEQRRPQSGFCTYFLESSARASDDLEWSLAAQTNLIGQKRDSALRDLLLAVLRGMHYLHAQREPKKNGQLRPCLAPHHWSDLASAEAAGELVVMHSRRRGDVVLSLPAVLARVGAVLRAPATT
;
A
#
# COMPACT_ATOMS: atom_id res chain seq x y z
N MET A 1 1.50 46.55 52.69
CA MET A 1 2.73 45.88 52.21
C MET A 1 2.39 44.44 51.88
N GLY A 2 2.56 44.03 50.63
CA GLY A 2 2.19 42.69 50.14
C GLY A 2 2.17 42.70 48.61
N GLN A 3 3.34 42.53 48.00
CA GLN A 3 3.53 42.52 46.55
C GLN A 3 3.27 41.13 45.95
N ASN A 4 2.49 41.14 44.88
CA ASN A 4 2.48 40.27 43.70
C ASN A 4 3.53 39.15 43.63
N ARG A 5 3.05 37.91 43.48
CA ARG A 5 3.73 36.87 42.67
C ARG A 5 2.79 36.41 41.55
N SER A 6 3.01 37.03 40.40
CA SER A 6 2.56 36.62 39.08
C SER A 6 3.21 35.30 38.64
N GLY A 7 2.41 34.42 38.04
CA GLY A 7 2.79 33.64 36.86
C GLY A 7 4.02 32.73 36.95
N ALA A 8 3.84 31.51 37.45
CA ALA A 8 4.65 30.38 37.01
C ALA A 8 3.97 29.78 35.76
N ALA A 9 4.19 30.40 34.60
CA ALA A 9 4.06 29.67 33.35
C ALA A 9 5.07 28.51 33.42
N SER A 10 4.60 27.26 33.42
CA SER A 10 5.51 26.14 33.30
C SER A 10 6.23 26.31 31.96
N ALA A 11 7.53 26.59 32.03
CA ALA A 11 8.39 26.54 30.87
C ALA A 11 8.35 25.10 30.38
N ARG A 12 7.50 24.80 29.39
CA ARG A 12 7.66 23.60 28.57
C ARG A 12 9.06 23.70 27.99
N ALA A 13 10.00 22.96 28.57
CA ALA A 13 11.34 22.84 28.02
C ALA A 13 11.19 22.53 26.53
N PHE A 14 11.84 23.31 25.67
CA PHE A 14 11.90 23.03 24.24
C PHE A 14 12.62 21.69 24.05
N VAL A 15 11.89 20.59 24.08
CA VAL A 15 12.41 19.28 23.72
C VAL A 15 12.72 19.34 22.22
N SER A 16 13.99 19.10 21.88
CA SER A 16 14.42 19.06 20.48
C SER A 16 13.70 17.93 19.75
N PRO A 17 13.25 18.14 18.50
CA PRO A 17 12.55 17.10 17.78
C PRO A 17 13.48 15.89 17.53
N PRO A 18 12.94 14.66 17.60
CA PRO A 18 13.69 13.45 17.27
C PRO A 18 14.39 13.56 15.93
N SER A 19 15.70 13.30 15.92
CA SER A 19 16.57 13.60 14.79
C SER A 19 17.67 12.56 14.59
N ILE A 20 18.39 12.67 13.47
CA ILE A 20 19.55 11.82 13.17
C ILE A 20 20.83 12.65 13.06
N ASP A 21 21.95 12.10 13.54
CA ASP A 21 23.28 12.68 13.40
C ASP A 21 23.90 12.32 12.04
N LEU A 22 23.33 12.91 10.99
CA LEU A 22 23.73 12.65 9.61
C LEU A 22 25.12 13.21 9.29
N VAL A 23 25.50 14.35 9.88
CA VAL A 23 26.78 14.99 9.56
C VAL A 23 27.96 14.18 10.07
N ALA A 24 27.89 13.71 11.31
CA ALA A 24 28.93 12.81 11.84
C ALA A 24 29.04 11.54 10.99
N LEU A 25 27.91 10.98 10.53
CA LEU A 25 27.91 9.77 9.69
C LEU A 25 28.60 10.02 8.35
N LEU A 26 28.28 11.14 7.69
CA LEU A 26 28.89 11.52 6.41
C LEU A 26 30.41 11.75 6.55
N ARG A 27 30.87 12.40 7.63
CA ARG A 27 32.30 12.57 7.90
C ARG A 27 33.01 11.24 8.10
N ALA A 28 32.45 10.35 8.95
CA ALA A 28 33.00 9.02 9.17
C ALA A 28 33.03 8.18 7.89
N LEU A 29 31.98 8.26 7.07
CA LEU A 29 31.91 7.58 5.78
C LEU A 29 32.97 8.12 4.80
N THR A 30 33.17 9.44 4.75
CA THR A 30 34.20 10.09 3.90
C THR A 30 35.61 9.58 4.25
N VAL A 31 35.94 9.51 5.54
CA VAL A 31 37.22 8.94 6.01
C VAL A 31 37.35 7.47 5.59
N SER A 32 36.27 6.68 5.75
CA SER A 32 36.26 5.25 5.41
C SER A 32 36.44 4.97 3.90
N VAL A 33 36.02 5.90 3.05
CA VAL A 33 36.24 5.85 1.59
C VAL A 33 37.70 6.20 1.25
N ALA A 34 38.28 7.19 1.94
CA ALA A 34 39.64 7.67 1.67
C ALA A 34 40.75 6.73 2.19
N GLN A 35 40.48 5.94 3.23
CA GLN A 35 41.45 4.98 3.79
C GLN A 35 41.78 3.88 2.77
N ARG A 36 43.04 3.84 2.30
CA ARG A 36 43.58 2.72 1.53
C ARG A 36 43.84 1.52 2.44
N THR A 37 43.45 0.33 2.01
CA THR A 37 43.63 -0.90 2.77
C THR A 37 45.12 -1.22 2.87
N GLN A 38 45.67 -1.19 4.09
CA GLN A 38 47.02 -1.72 4.36
C GLN A 38 47.03 -3.26 4.34
N ASP A 39 45.85 -3.87 4.49
CA ASP A 39 45.62 -5.30 4.46
C ASP A 39 45.24 -5.74 3.03
N THR A 40 46.06 -6.61 2.41
CA THR A 40 45.85 -7.11 1.04
C THR A 40 44.60 -7.98 0.90
N ALA A 41 43.99 -8.41 2.02
CA ALA A 41 42.75 -9.19 2.05
C ALA A 41 41.47 -8.34 1.95
N ASP A 42 41.52 -7.03 2.18
CA ASP A 42 40.32 -6.17 2.20
C ASP A 42 40.03 -5.60 0.80
N ARG A 43 38.89 -5.97 0.22
CA ARG A 43 38.52 -5.59 -1.16
C ARG A 43 38.23 -4.08 -1.29
N PRO A 44 38.63 -3.44 -2.40
CA PRO A 44 38.30 -2.04 -2.64
C PRO A 44 36.80 -1.85 -2.91
N LEU A 45 36.30 -0.62 -2.69
CA LEU A 45 34.90 -0.26 -2.97
C LEU A 45 34.57 -0.46 -4.46
N PHE A 46 35.51 -0.16 -5.35
CA PHE A 46 35.36 -0.25 -6.79
C PHE A 46 36.32 -1.27 -7.36
N MET A 47 35.83 -2.11 -8.27
CA MET A 47 36.62 -3.05 -9.06
C MET A 47 36.14 -3.01 -10.51
N GLN A 48 37.06 -3.16 -11.45
CA GLN A 48 36.72 -3.39 -12.86
C GLN A 48 36.86 -4.88 -13.18
N SER A 49 35.78 -5.50 -13.66
CA SER A 49 35.78 -6.90 -14.12
C SER A 49 35.38 -6.96 -15.59
N GLY A 50 36.38 -7.02 -16.47
CA GLY A 50 36.20 -6.84 -17.91
C GLY A 50 35.65 -5.44 -18.22
N GLY A 51 34.49 -5.38 -18.89
CA GLY A 51 33.77 -4.13 -19.16
C GLY A 51 32.95 -3.57 -17.99
N ARG A 52 32.70 -4.36 -16.94
CA ARG A 52 31.73 -4.01 -15.89
C ARG A 52 32.37 -3.29 -14.71
N ILE A 53 31.60 -2.39 -14.10
CA ILE A 53 31.95 -1.72 -12.84
C ILE A 53 31.30 -2.51 -11.70
N VAL A 54 32.12 -3.05 -10.81
CA VAL A 54 31.67 -3.77 -9.62
C VAL A 54 31.88 -2.88 -8.39
N ILE A 55 30.82 -2.68 -7.62
CA ILE A 55 30.81 -1.90 -6.39
C ILE A 55 30.54 -2.87 -5.24
N ASP A 56 31.47 -3.00 -4.30
CA ASP A 56 31.29 -3.84 -3.11
C ASP A 56 31.18 -2.97 -1.86
N THR A 57 29.97 -2.83 -1.34
CA THR A 57 29.69 -1.97 -0.18
C THR A 57 30.10 -2.63 1.15
N GLY A 58 30.17 -3.96 1.21
CA GLY A 58 30.47 -4.69 2.45
C GLY A 58 31.80 -4.30 3.10
N PRO A 59 32.94 -4.32 2.37
CA PRO A 59 34.24 -3.88 2.89
C PRO A 59 34.24 -2.44 3.40
N LEU A 60 33.51 -1.52 2.73
CA LEU A 60 33.41 -0.14 3.17
C LEU A 60 32.67 -0.02 4.51
N ILE A 61 31.52 -0.70 4.66
CA ILE A 61 30.77 -0.70 5.92
C ILE A 61 31.58 -1.38 7.04
N LYS A 62 32.36 -2.41 6.71
CA LYS A 62 33.30 -3.05 7.64
C LYS A 62 34.42 -2.09 8.09
N ARG A 63 34.94 -1.22 7.21
CA ARG A 63 35.90 -0.17 7.61
C ARG A 63 35.24 0.90 8.47
N LEU A 64 34.05 1.35 8.07
CA LEU A 64 33.26 2.30 8.85
C LEU A 64 33.02 1.79 10.27
N SER A 65 32.67 0.52 10.45
CA SER A 65 32.40 -0.05 11.77
C SER A 65 33.63 -0.13 12.69
N LYS A 66 34.84 -0.07 12.14
CA LYS A 66 36.11 -0.01 12.89
C LYS A 66 36.51 1.42 13.29
N THR A 67 35.86 2.45 12.76
CA THR A 67 36.15 3.84 13.13
C THR A 67 35.73 4.11 14.57
N ARG A 68 36.47 5.00 15.26
CA ARG A 68 36.18 5.36 16.65
C ARG A 68 34.81 6.04 16.76
N GLU A 69 34.47 6.83 15.74
CA GLU A 69 33.19 7.52 15.57
C GLU A 69 32.03 6.53 15.52
N PHE A 70 32.19 5.42 14.79
CA PHE A 70 31.13 4.41 14.68
C PHE A 70 30.99 3.55 15.93
N GLY A 71 32.10 3.09 16.50
CA GLY A 71 32.09 2.24 17.69
C GLY A 71 31.65 2.97 18.96
N SER A 72 32.17 4.18 19.20
CA SER A 72 31.94 4.94 20.44
C SER A 72 31.02 6.14 20.30
N GLY A 73 30.93 6.76 19.11
CA GLY A 73 30.15 7.96 18.84
C GLY A 73 28.71 7.68 18.39
N PHE A 74 28.46 6.58 17.66
CA PHE A 74 27.10 6.13 17.31
C PHE A 74 26.50 5.14 18.31
N GLY A 75 27.24 4.71 19.33
CA GLY A 75 26.67 4.00 20.47
C GLY A 75 25.73 4.92 21.27
N ALA A 76 24.59 4.38 21.72
CA ALA A 76 23.62 5.15 22.49
C ALA A 76 24.21 5.60 23.84
N ARG A 77 24.15 6.91 24.11
CA ARG A 77 24.49 7.57 25.37
C ARG A 77 23.49 8.70 25.62
N ASP A 78 23.36 9.19 26.84
CA ASP A 78 22.46 10.31 27.12
C ASP A 78 22.84 11.53 26.26
N GLY A 79 21.91 11.97 25.42
CA GLY A 79 22.13 13.04 24.45
C GLY A 79 23.10 12.71 23.30
N ALA A 80 23.53 11.46 23.12
CA ALA A 80 24.52 11.03 22.13
C ALA A 80 24.19 9.72 21.39
N GLY A 81 24.75 9.56 20.18
CA GLY A 81 24.49 8.44 19.28
C GLY A 81 23.98 8.87 17.90
N PHE A 82 23.76 7.91 16.99
CA PHE A 82 23.22 8.24 15.67
C PHE A 82 21.78 8.75 15.73
N LEU A 83 20.96 8.12 16.56
CA LEU A 83 19.60 8.53 16.86
C LEU A 83 19.62 9.51 18.03
N ARG A 84 19.04 10.71 17.86
CA ARG A 84 19.11 11.82 18.82
C ARG A 84 17.71 12.20 19.29
N ASP A 85 17.61 12.51 20.58
CA ASP A 85 16.37 12.98 21.24
C ASP A 85 15.18 12.02 21.04
N ILE A 86 15.46 10.72 20.89
CA ILE A 86 14.43 9.69 20.67
C ILE A 86 13.97 9.13 22.01
N VAL A 87 12.66 9.20 22.25
CA VAL A 87 12.00 8.46 23.34
C VAL A 87 11.08 7.44 22.71
N GLN A 88 11.43 6.16 22.82
CA GLN A 88 10.66 5.09 22.18
C GLN A 88 9.17 5.24 22.54
N PRO A 89 8.27 5.33 21.53
CA PRO A 89 6.91 5.81 21.72
C PRO A 89 6.06 4.82 22.52
N SER A 90 4.87 5.24 22.90
CA SER A 90 3.89 4.34 23.51
C SER A 90 3.55 3.18 22.58
N LYS A 91 3.24 2.05 23.19
CA LYS A 91 2.87 0.82 22.48
C LYS A 91 1.70 1.04 21.51
N GLY A 92 1.80 0.49 20.29
CA GLY A 92 0.80 0.71 19.24
C GLY A 92 0.96 2.03 18.47
N GLN A 93 1.93 2.86 18.84
CA GLN A 93 2.37 3.99 18.04
C GLN A 93 3.68 3.68 17.31
N SER A 94 3.94 4.46 16.28
CA SER A 94 5.22 4.47 15.59
C SER A 94 5.71 5.89 15.49
N GLU A 95 6.93 6.13 15.95
CA GLU A 95 7.66 7.38 15.75
C GLU A 95 8.45 7.27 14.45
N ARG A 96 8.45 8.36 13.66
CA ARG A 96 9.10 8.37 12.35
C ARG A 96 10.21 9.40 12.34
N ILE A 97 11.40 8.97 11.93
CA ILE A 97 12.63 9.77 11.96
C ILE A 97 13.32 9.79 10.59
N GLY A 98 14.30 10.69 10.43
CA GLY A 98 15.02 10.93 9.18
C GLY A 98 14.63 12.25 8.50
N GLY A 99 13.50 12.84 8.91
CA GLY A 99 13.12 14.21 8.57
C GLY A 99 14.07 15.23 9.20
N HIS A 100 14.26 15.21 10.52
CA HIS A 100 15.11 16.18 11.22
C HIS A 100 16.57 15.73 11.30
N ILE A 101 17.50 16.67 11.08
CA ILE A 101 18.96 16.45 11.22
C ILE A 101 19.44 17.16 12.49
N HIS A 102 20.23 16.46 13.31
CA HIS A 102 20.67 16.95 14.61
C HIS A 102 21.78 18.00 14.53
N GLY A 103 21.70 19.02 15.41
CA GLY A 103 22.81 19.83 15.94
C GLY A 103 23.58 20.75 14.99
N GLU A 104 23.77 20.36 13.74
CA GLU A 104 24.66 21.05 12.80
C GLU A 104 23.85 21.78 11.71
N GLY A 105 24.15 23.08 11.49
CA GLY A 105 23.45 23.91 10.51
C GLY A 105 23.63 23.45 9.06
N ALA A 106 22.79 23.98 8.15
CA ALA A 106 22.76 23.59 6.73
C ALA A 106 24.14 23.65 6.03
N VAL A 107 25.03 24.54 6.48
CA VAL A 107 26.41 24.69 5.99
C VAL A 107 27.26 23.45 6.27
N ALA A 108 27.23 22.94 7.50
CA ALA A 108 28.05 21.79 7.90
C ALA A 108 27.58 20.50 7.21
N LEU A 109 26.26 20.34 7.07
CA LEU A 109 25.67 19.25 6.28
C LEU A 109 26.10 19.33 4.81
N THR A 110 26.04 20.52 4.22
CA THR A 110 26.47 20.76 2.84
C THR A 110 27.95 20.40 2.64
N ALA A 111 28.82 20.87 3.53
CA ALA A 111 30.25 20.58 3.48
C ALA A 111 30.54 19.08 3.60
N ALA A 112 29.85 18.37 4.51
CA ALA A 112 30.03 16.93 4.67
C ALA A 112 29.55 16.12 3.46
N ILE A 113 28.42 16.50 2.85
CA ILE A 113 27.90 15.86 1.64
C ILE A 113 28.88 16.05 0.46
N ARG A 114 29.36 17.27 0.25
CA ARG A 114 30.34 17.58 -0.81
C ARG A 114 31.69 16.92 -0.57
N GLY A 115 32.12 16.83 0.69
CA GLY A 115 33.31 16.07 1.08
C GLY A 115 33.21 14.60 0.70
N LEU A 116 32.07 13.96 0.96
CA LEU A 116 31.80 12.58 0.57
C LEU A 116 31.76 12.42 -0.96
N GLU A 117 31.04 13.29 -1.67
CA GLU A 117 30.97 13.29 -3.14
C GLU A 117 32.38 13.33 -3.75
N LYS A 118 33.24 14.22 -3.27
CA LYS A 118 34.63 14.34 -3.71
C LYS A 118 35.44 13.08 -3.42
N ALA A 119 35.36 12.54 -2.20
CA ALA A 119 36.11 11.34 -1.82
C ALA A 119 35.70 10.11 -2.66
N VAL A 120 34.40 9.92 -2.88
CA VAL A 120 33.87 8.85 -3.74
C VAL A 120 34.29 9.07 -5.19
N GLY A 121 34.24 10.32 -5.68
CA GLY A 121 34.72 10.70 -7.01
C GLY A 121 36.18 10.31 -7.21
N THR A 122 37.07 10.72 -6.30
CA THR A 122 38.50 10.40 -6.34
C THR A 122 38.75 8.89 -6.26
N ALA A 123 38.03 8.16 -5.40
CA ALA A 123 38.17 6.71 -5.31
C ALA A 123 37.71 6.00 -6.59
N LEU A 124 36.68 6.51 -7.24
CA LEU A 124 36.17 5.98 -8.50
C LEU A 124 37.13 6.25 -9.66
N ASP A 125 37.70 7.47 -9.74
CA ASP A 125 38.69 7.83 -10.77
C ASP A 125 39.98 7.01 -10.60
N ALA A 126 40.42 6.79 -9.36
CA ALA A 126 41.60 5.95 -9.07
C ALA A 126 41.38 4.47 -9.46
N ALA A 127 40.15 3.96 -9.32
CA ALA A 127 39.81 2.58 -9.68
C ALA A 127 39.55 2.41 -11.19
N LEU A 128 39.25 3.49 -11.92
CA LEU A 128 38.90 3.50 -13.34
C LEU A 128 39.76 4.52 -14.14
N PRO A 129 41.10 4.35 -14.19
CA PRO A 129 42.01 5.37 -14.72
C PRO A 129 41.82 5.71 -16.21
N ASN A 130 41.13 4.88 -16.98
CA ASN A 130 40.90 5.06 -18.41
C ASN A 130 39.48 5.57 -18.75
N GLN A 131 38.72 6.10 -17.79
CA GLN A 131 37.31 6.42 -18.02
C GLN A 131 37.05 7.58 -18.97
N GLU A 132 37.93 8.58 -19.15
CA GLU A 132 37.68 9.63 -20.15
C GLU A 132 37.78 9.11 -21.60
N GLN A 133 38.69 8.17 -21.88
CA GLN A 133 38.77 7.47 -23.17
C GLN A 133 37.73 6.33 -23.28
N ALA A 134 37.40 5.65 -22.18
CA ALA A 134 36.40 4.59 -22.16
C ALA A 134 34.95 5.11 -22.10
N ALA A 135 34.67 6.29 -21.55
CA ALA A 135 33.35 6.93 -21.54
C ALA A 135 33.07 7.64 -22.87
N LYS A 136 34.10 8.23 -23.51
CA LYS A 136 34.00 8.68 -24.91
C LYS A 136 33.86 7.53 -25.91
N GLY A 137 34.25 6.29 -25.55
CA GLY A 137 34.16 5.08 -26.39
C GLY A 137 33.08 4.05 -26.01
N ARG A 138 32.49 4.09 -24.81
CA ARG A 138 31.40 3.18 -24.40
C ARG A 138 30.06 3.77 -24.80
N GLN A 139 29.69 3.51 -26.05
CA GLN A 139 28.31 3.71 -26.47
C GLN A 139 27.41 2.78 -25.63
N LEU A 140 26.60 3.36 -24.74
CA LEU A 140 25.62 2.60 -23.98
C LEU A 140 24.75 1.78 -24.94
N LEU A 141 24.43 0.56 -24.52
CA LEU A 141 23.52 -0.29 -25.30
C LEU A 141 22.15 0.38 -25.37
N THR A 142 21.50 0.28 -26.53
CA THR A 142 20.07 0.57 -26.61
C THR A 142 19.30 -0.48 -25.79
N ALA A 143 18.13 -0.10 -25.28
CA ALA A 143 17.27 -1.00 -24.53
C ALA A 143 16.97 -2.30 -25.30
N LYS A 144 16.71 -2.20 -26.62
CA LYS A 144 16.47 -3.36 -27.49
C LYS A 144 17.64 -4.35 -27.46
N ARG A 145 18.89 -3.85 -27.58
CA ARG A 145 20.08 -4.71 -27.58
C ARG A 145 20.34 -5.37 -26.23
N TYR A 146 20.17 -4.62 -25.13
CA TYR A 146 20.31 -5.17 -23.79
C TYR A 146 19.28 -6.27 -23.49
N LEU A 147 17.99 -6.02 -23.76
CA LEU A 147 16.92 -6.98 -23.50
C LEU A 147 17.09 -8.26 -24.32
N ARG A 148 17.55 -8.16 -25.57
CA ARG A 148 17.88 -9.32 -26.41
C ARG A 148 18.99 -10.18 -25.79
N GLN A 149 20.10 -9.57 -25.38
CA GLN A 149 21.21 -10.30 -24.76
C GLN A 149 20.78 -10.97 -23.44
N LEU A 150 19.95 -10.29 -22.66
CA LEU A 150 19.41 -10.84 -21.42
C LEU A 150 18.46 -12.02 -21.69
N ALA A 151 17.56 -11.91 -22.67
CA ALA A 151 16.65 -12.98 -23.07
C ALA A 151 17.43 -14.24 -23.50
N GLN A 152 18.45 -14.07 -24.35
CA GLN A 152 19.34 -15.16 -24.78
C GLN A 152 20.07 -15.81 -23.59
N THR A 153 20.54 -15.02 -22.63
CA THR A 153 21.23 -15.54 -21.44
C THR A 153 20.31 -16.35 -20.52
N LEU A 154 19.03 -16.00 -20.50
CA LEU A 154 18.02 -16.60 -19.63
C LEU A 154 17.18 -17.67 -20.33
N ASP A 155 17.45 -17.97 -21.60
CA ASP A 155 16.68 -18.90 -22.43
C ASP A 155 15.18 -18.50 -22.55
N LEU A 156 14.92 -17.19 -22.70
CA LEU A 156 13.56 -16.62 -22.80
C LEU A 156 13.26 -16.15 -24.24
N PRO A 157 11.99 -16.22 -24.68
CA PRO A 157 11.60 -15.70 -25.98
C PRO A 157 11.63 -14.16 -25.99
N PHE A 158 12.16 -13.59 -27.08
CA PHE A 158 12.08 -12.16 -27.38
C PHE A 158 12.02 -12.00 -28.91
N GLN A 159 10.93 -11.44 -29.44
CA GLN A 159 10.74 -11.30 -30.90
C GLN A 159 11.66 -10.21 -31.46
N ASP A 160 12.29 -10.49 -32.61
CA ASP A 160 13.38 -9.67 -33.17
C ASP A 160 12.91 -8.48 -34.04
N ASP A 161 11.63 -8.44 -34.40
CA ASP A 161 11.04 -7.42 -35.27
C ASP A 161 11.11 -6.01 -34.67
N GLU A 162 10.92 -4.97 -35.48
CA GLU A 162 10.70 -3.60 -35.01
C GLU A 162 9.71 -3.60 -33.83
N ALA A 163 10.00 -2.79 -32.79
CA ALA A 163 9.47 -2.93 -31.42
C ALA A 163 8.11 -3.64 -31.36
N PRO A 164 8.00 -4.83 -30.73
CA PRO A 164 6.86 -5.72 -30.92
C PRO A 164 5.57 -4.95 -30.69
N SER A 165 4.87 -4.69 -31.80
CA SER A 165 3.61 -3.97 -31.74
C SER A 165 2.63 -4.81 -30.95
N PHE A 166 1.86 -4.16 -30.08
CA PHE A 166 0.78 -4.79 -29.39
C PHE A 166 -0.54 -4.23 -29.89
N GLN A 167 -1.56 -5.06 -29.73
CA GLN A 167 -2.94 -4.67 -29.96
C GLN A 167 -3.73 -4.85 -28.67
N SER A 168 -4.73 -4.01 -28.46
CA SER A 168 -5.69 -4.18 -27.38
C SER A 168 -7.08 -3.79 -27.86
N LEU A 169 -8.02 -4.73 -27.80
CA LEU A 169 -9.42 -4.45 -28.04
C LEU A 169 -10.01 -3.71 -26.83
N ILE A 170 -10.40 -2.46 -27.02
CA ILE A 170 -11.06 -1.61 -26.05
C ILE A 170 -12.57 -1.76 -26.21
N THR A 171 -13.27 -2.10 -25.14
CA THR A 171 -14.74 -2.13 -25.15
C THR A 171 -15.34 -0.99 -24.34
N PRO A 172 -16.17 -0.14 -24.96
CA PRO A 172 -17.02 0.82 -24.27
C PRO A 172 -17.99 0.17 -23.27
N LEU A 173 -18.08 0.76 -22.09
CA LEU A 173 -19.00 0.40 -21.02
C LEU A 173 -19.83 1.60 -20.58
N GLU A 174 -20.91 1.32 -19.87
CA GLU A 174 -21.71 2.31 -19.16
C GLU A 174 -22.06 1.81 -17.75
N PHE A 175 -22.24 2.74 -16.81
CA PHE A 175 -22.88 2.43 -15.54
C PHE A 175 -24.38 2.40 -15.74
N ILE A 176 -25.01 1.35 -15.22
CA ILE A 176 -26.45 1.19 -15.31
C ILE A 176 -27.13 1.57 -14.01
N ASP A 177 -28.25 2.28 -14.14
CA ASP A 177 -29.14 2.58 -13.02
C ASP A 177 -29.71 1.29 -12.42
N SER A 178 -29.32 1.00 -11.18
CA SER A 178 -29.74 -0.19 -10.45
C SER A 178 -31.21 -0.15 -10.01
N THR A 179 -31.85 1.02 -10.02
CA THR A 179 -33.27 1.17 -9.63
C THR A 179 -34.22 0.72 -10.75
N ARG A 180 -33.75 0.72 -12.00
CA ARG A 180 -34.54 0.33 -13.17
C ARG A 180 -34.61 -1.19 -13.32
N VAL A 181 -35.84 -1.72 -13.40
CA VAL A 181 -36.07 -3.12 -13.77
C VAL A 181 -35.73 -3.32 -15.26
N ARG A 182 -34.76 -4.19 -15.54
CA ARG A 182 -34.29 -4.47 -16.92
C ARG A 182 -34.72 -5.85 -17.44
N PRO A 183 -35.12 -5.97 -18.72
CA PRO A 183 -35.40 -7.25 -19.35
C PRO A 183 -34.14 -8.13 -19.40
N LYS A 184 -34.31 -9.43 -19.66
CA LYS A 184 -33.21 -10.40 -19.62
C LYS A 184 -32.11 -10.08 -20.66
N GLY A 185 -32.47 -9.74 -21.89
CA GLY A 185 -31.52 -9.44 -22.95
C GLY A 185 -30.61 -8.24 -22.65
N GLU A 186 -31.11 -7.21 -21.97
CA GLU A 186 -30.28 -6.10 -21.51
C GLU A 186 -29.28 -6.52 -20.42
N ARG A 187 -29.68 -7.42 -19.52
CA ARG A 187 -28.82 -7.94 -18.43
C ARG A 187 -27.74 -8.90 -18.93
N GLU A 188 -27.91 -9.51 -20.10
CA GLU A 188 -26.90 -10.38 -20.71
C GLU A 188 -25.63 -9.62 -21.13
N ARG A 189 -25.73 -8.30 -21.31
CA ARG A 189 -24.59 -7.40 -21.57
C ARG A 189 -23.83 -6.98 -20.31
N ASP A 190 -24.33 -7.31 -19.12
CA ASP A 190 -23.65 -6.97 -17.87
C ASP A 190 -22.30 -7.70 -17.77
N VAL A 191 -21.24 -6.94 -17.54
CA VAL A 191 -19.87 -7.47 -17.51
C VAL A 191 -19.35 -7.59 -16.08
N ALA A 192 -19.70 -6.66 -15.20
CA ALA A 192 -19.23 -6.63 -13.82
C ALA A 192 -20.20 -5.93 -12.87
N ARG A 193 -20.13 -6.28 -11.58
CA ARG A 193 -20.96 -5.72 -10.52
C ARG A 193 -20.14 -5.42 -9.27
N VAL A 194 -20.50 -4.34 -8.58
CA VAL A 194 -20.00 -3.97 -7.25
C VAL A 194 -21.19 -3.79 -6.34
N ILE A 195 -21.19 -4.46 -5.19
CA ILE A 195 -22.09 -4.12 -4.09
C ILE A 195 -21.36 -3.11 -3.21
N ALA A 196 -22.00 -2.00 -2.89
CA ALA A 196 -21.44 -0.96 -2.02
C ALA A 196 -22.47 -0.54 -0.97
N ALA A 197 -22.03 0.19 0.04
CA ALA A 197 -22.86 0.78 1.07
C ALA A 197 -22.45 2.22 1.32
N ILE A 198 -23.43 3.11 1.46
CA ILE A 198 -23.22 4.36 2.18
C ILE A 198 -23.30 4.03 3.68
N GLU A 199 -22.19 4.19 4.38
CA GLU A 199 -22.06 4.05 5.83
C GLU A 199 -22.19 5.44 6.47
N GLU A 200 -23.22 5.63 7.29
CA GLU A 200 -23.42 6.82 8.13
C GLU A 200 -23.15 6.46 9.59
N VAL A 201 -22.12 7.04 10.17
CA VAL A 201 -21.73 6.83 11.58
C VAL A 201 -21.99 8.10 12.36
N ASP A 202 -22.62 7.93 13.52
CA ASP A 202 -22.73 8.97 14.52
C ASP A 202 -21.35 9.31 15.08
N SER A 203 -20.87 10.53 14.78
CA SER A 203 -19.52 10.99 15.14
C SER A 203 -19.53 12.04 16.25
N SER A 204 -20.63 12.17 16.98
CA SER A 204 -20.64 12.99 18.19
C SER A 204 -19.64 12.49 19.23
N ASP A 205 -19.28 13.37 20.18
CA ASP A 205 -18.13 13.14 21.05
C ASP A 205 -18.25 11.84 21.85
N TRP A 206 -17.41 10.86 21.48
CA TRP A 206 -17.42 9.52 22.05
C TRP A 206 -17.10 9.54 23.55
N ILE A 207 -16.28 10.51 24.01
CA ILE A 207 -15.87 10.59 25.40
C ILE A 207 -17.04 11.04 26.27
N GLU A 208 -17.84 11.99 25.79
CA GLU A 208 -19.04 12.44 26.51
C GLU A 208 -20.11 11.35 26.59
N ARG A 209 -20.25 10.55 25.52
CA ARG A 209 -21.12 9.36 25.51
C ARG A 209 -20.70 8.28 26.49
N LEU A 210 -19.41 8.21 26.82
CA LEU A 210 -18.86 7.28 27.80
C LEU A 210 -18.96 7.85 29.22
N CYS A 211 -18.65 9.14 29.41
CA CYS A 211 -18.61 9.79 30.73
C CYS A 211 -19.97 9.80 31.41
N LYS A 212 -21.06 10.08 30.68
CA LYS A 212 -22.41 10.17 31.25
C LYS A 212 -22.90 8.86 31.91
N PRO A 213 -22.85 7.68 31.25
CA PRO A 213 -23.20 6.43 31.89
C PRO A 213 -22.17 5.98 32.95
N LEU A 214 -20.90 6.39 32.80
CA LEU A 214 -19.86 6.10 33.80
C LEU A 214 -20.10 6.84 35.13
N SER A 215 -20.44 8.13 35.09
CA SER A 215 -20.83 8.94 36.27
C SER A 215 -21.87 8.22 37.11
N ARG A 216 -22.96 7.76 36.46
CA ARG A 216 -24.06 7.05 37.13
C ARG A 216 -23.64 5.72 37.75
N GLN A 217 -22.60 5.07 37.24
CA GLN A 217 -22.07 3.83 37.82
C GLN A 217 -21.17 4.15 39.03
N LEU A 218 -20.37 5.20 38.96
CA LEU A 218 -19.54 5.66 40.07
C LEU A 218 -20.39 6.21 41.24
N GLU A 219 -21.47 6.94 40.94
CA GLU A 219 -22.47 7.37 41.93
C GLU A 219 -23.08 6.16 42.67
N ARG A 220 -23.33 5.05 41.96
CA ARG A 220 -23.85 3.80 42.56
C ARG A 220 -22.80 3.02 43.35
N ALA A 221 -21.53 3.34 43.16
CA ALA A 221 -20.41 2.77 43.91
C ALA A 221 -20.03 3.62 45.12
N ASP A 222 -20.86 4.61 45.49
CA ASP A 222 -20.70 5.51 46.63
C ASP A 222 -19.41 6.36 46.60
N LEU A 223 -18.89 6.70 45.41
CA LEU A 223 -17.86 7.73 45.27
C LEU A 223 -18.47 9.13 45.44
N ASP A 224 -17.70 10.07 45.99
CA ASP A 224 -18.15 11.44 46.13
C ASP A 224 -18.13 12.22 44.79
N GLN A 225 -18.85 13.34 44.75
CA GLN A 225 -19.02 14.12 43.53
C GLN A 225 -17.68 14.73 43.02
N ASP A 226 -16.78 15.11 43.93
CA ASP A 226 -15.50 15.72 43.58
C ASP A 226 -14.54 14.68 42.97
N GLU A 227 -14.54 13.45 43.50
CA GLU A 227 -13.82 12.29 42.96
C GLU A 227 -14.34 11.89 41.59
N ILE A 228 -15.67 11.85 41.41
CA ILE A 228 -16.29 11.55 40.11
C ILE A 228 -15.91 12.61 39.07
N GLU A 229 -16.00 13.89 39.42
CA GLU A 229 -15.60 14.98 38.52
C GLU A 229 -14.11 14.93 38.18
N GLY A 230 -13.24 14.60 39.15
CA GLY A 230 -11.81 14.39 38.95
C GLY A 230 -11.50 13.26 37.97
N ILE A 231 -12.14 12.09 38.15
CA ILE A 231 -11.98 10.92 37.25
C ILE A 231 -12.44 11.25 35.83
N LEU A 232 -13.60 11.89 35.67
CA LEU A 232 -14.14 12.23 34.36
C LEU A 232 -13.32 13.32 33.67
N ALA A 233 -12.80 14.30 34.41
CA ALA A 233 -11.88 15.31 33.87
C ALA A 233 -10.57 14.68 33.38
N GLY A 234 -9.99 13.77 34.18
CA GLY A 234 -8.80 13.03 33.80
C GLY A 234 -8.98 12.16 32.55
N LEU A 235 -10.13 11.49 32.43
CA LEU A 235 -10.46 10.69 31.25
C LEU A 235 -10.60 11.55 29.97
N ARG A 236 -11.16 12.76 30.09
CA ARG A 236 -11.24 13.72 28.97
C ARG A 236 -9.86 14.22 28.56
N GLU A 237 -9.00 14.52 29.53
CA GLU A 237 -7.61 14.90 29.26
C GLU A 237 -6.84 13.75 28.57
N GLU A 238 -7.03 12.51 29.03
CA GLU A 238 -6.49 11.32 28.38
C GLU A 238 -6.98 11.19 26.93
N ALA A 239 -8.28 11.37 26.66
CA ALA A 239 -8.82 11.27 25.31
C ALA A 239 -8.20 12.29 24.33
N GLY A 240 -7.82 13.48 24.82
CA GLY A 240 -7.10 14.49 24.04
C GLY A 240 -5.59 14.21 23.87
N ARG A 241 -5.01 13.34 24.69
CA ARG A 241 -3.56 13.04 24.69
C ARG A 241 -3.23 11.91 23.70
N GLU A 242 -2.51 12.24 22.62
CA GLU A 242 -2.07 11.22 21.65
C GLU A 242 -1.28 10.09 22.35
N GLY A 243 -1.80 8.87 22.26
CA GLY A 243 -1.12 7.67 22.77
C GLY A 243 -1.54 7.21 24.15
N SER A 244 -2.38 7.96 24.84
CA SER A 244 -3.11 7.49 26.02
C SER A 244 -3.92 6.24 25.71
N GLN A 245 -4.34 5.52 26.74
CA GLN A 245 -5.24 4.38 26.56
C GLN A 245 -6.59 4.81 25.98
N ALA A 246 -7.13 5.96 26.43
CA ALA A 246 -8.37 6.54 25.89
C ALA A 246 -8.26 6.87 24.39
N HIS A 247 -7.15 7.44 23.92
CA HIS A 247 -6.94 7.70 22.49
C HIS A 247 -6.83 6.42 21.68
N ARG A 248 -6.15 5.38 22.22
CA ARG A 248 -6.10 4.05 21.58
C ARG A 248 -7.49 3.40 21.53
N MET A 249 -8.30 3.58 22.57
CA MET A 249 -9.69 3.12 22.62
C MET A 249 -10.55 3.82 21.57
N GLN A 250 -10.44 5.15 21.43
CA GLN A 250 -11.13 5.90 20.38
C GLN A 250 -10.81 5.35 18.99
N ARG A 251 -9.52 5.09 18.71
CA ARG A 251 -9.08 4.48 17.44
C ARG A 251 -9.65 3.09 17.26
N PHE A 252 -9.65 2.27 18.31
CA PHE A 252 -10.24 0.92 18.28
C PHE A 252 -11.73 0.97 17.94
N ILE A 253 -12.52 1.84 18.59
CA ILE A 253 -13.95 1.99 18.30
C ILE A 253 -14.17 2.46 16.85
N SER A 254 -13.38 3.46 16.44
CA SER A 254 -13.51 4.12 15.13
C SER A 254 -13.10 3.24 13.95
N ASP A 255 -12.11 2.36 14.11
CA ASP A 255 -11.56 1.54 13.03
C ASP A 255 -11.91 0.06 13.17
N ASP A 256 -11.49 -0.58 14.28
CA ASP A 256 -11.57 -2.02 14.49
C ASP A 256 -12.99 -2.50 14.83
N ALA A 257 -13.65 -1.83 15.79
CA ALA A 257 -15.02 -2.16 16.18
C ALA A 257 -16.01 -1.82 15.05
N LEU A 258 -15.88 -0.65 14.42
CA LEU A 258 -16.69 -0.29 13.26
C LEU A 258 -16.53 -1.31 12.13
N SER A 259 -15.33 -1.82 11.88
CA SER A 259 -15.10 -2.84 10.86
C SER A 259 -15.83 -4.16 11.14
N ARG A 260 -16.22 -4.46 12.38
CA ARG A 260 -17.10 -5.61 12.67
C ARG A 260 -18.51 -5.40 12.14
N SER A 261 -19.06 -4.21 12.29
CA SER A 261 -20.38 -3.91 11.72
C SER A 261 -20.36 -4.02 10.19
N ARG A 262 -19.25 -3.64 9.53
CA ARG A 262 -19.05 -3.90 8.09
C ARG A 262 -18.98 -5.39 7.76
N ILE A 263 -18.40 -6.23 8.62
CA ILE A 263 -18.43 -7.69 8.46
C ILE A 263 -19.86 -8.23 8.55
N ASP A 264 -20.67 -7.72 9.48
CA ASP A 264 -22.07 -8.13 9.62
C ASP A 264 -22.92 -7.70 8.43
N VAL A 265 -22.65 -6.54 7.81
CA VAL A 265 -23.22 -6.20 6.50
C VAL A 265 -22.81 -7.23 5.42
N GLY A 266 -21.55 -7.67 5.43
CA GLY A 266 -21.07 -8.75 4.56
C GLY A 266 -21.81 -10.08 4.79
N LEU A 267 -22.11 -10.43 6.04
CA LEU A 267 -22.95 -11.57 6.40
C LEU A 267 -24.39 -11.38 5.93
N ALA A 268 -24.97 -10.20 6.05
CA ALA A 268 -26.30 -9.88 5.53
C ALA A 268 -26.37 -10.07 4.01
N ILE A 269 -25.34 -9.64 3.26
CA ILE A 269 -25.21 -9.86 1.82
C ILE A 269 -25.15 -11.36 1.50
N MET A 270 -24.32 -12.14 2.21
CA MET A 270 -24.23 -13.59 2.00
C MET A 270 -25.53 -14.31 2.39
N GLY A 271 -26.19 -13.91 3.48
CA GLY A 271 -27.52 -14.41 3.85
C GLY A 271 -28.57 -14.12 2.77
N ALA A 272 -28.55 -12.92 2.17
CA ALA A 272 -29.45 -12.59 1.07
C ALA A 272 -29.18 -13.44 -0.19
N ILE A 273 -27.91 -13.75 -0.48
CA ILE A 273 -27.52 -14.70 -1.54
C ILE A 273 -28.08 -16.10 -1.24
N ARG A 274 -27.94 -16.60 -0.01
CA ARG A 274 -28.50 -17.90 0.43
C ARG A 274 -30.01 -17.95 0.17
N ASP A 275 -30.75 -16.91 0.54
CA ASP A 275 -32.20 -16.90 0.35
C ASP A 275 -32.60 -16.72 -1.12
N ALA A 276 -31.76 -16.05 -1.92
CA ALA A 276 -31.99 -15.90 -3.36
C ALA A 276 -31.86 -17.24 -4.10
N VAL A 277 -30.92 -18.09 -3.66
CA VAL A 277 -30.75 -19.44 -4.23
C VAL A 277 -31.72 -20.47 -3.69
N GLY A 278 -32.46 -20.18 -2.61
CA GLY A 278 -33.52 -21.05 -2.10
C GLY A 278 -34.63 -21.33 -3.13
N ALA A 279 -34.77 -20.48 -4.15
CA ALA A 279 -35.66 -20.69 -5.29
C ALA A 279 -35.11 -21.69 -6.33
N TRP A 280 -33.83 -22.09 -6.25
CA TRP A 280 -33.15 -23.00 -7.17
C TRP A 280 -33.03 -24.40 -6.59
N ARG A 281 -34.13 -24.94 -6.05
CA ARG A 281 -34.14 -26.20 -5.27
C ARG A 281 -33.58 -27.41 -6.03
N SER A 282 -33.64 -27.41 -7.36
CA SER A 282 -33.13 -28.48 -8.22
C SER A 282 -31.66 -28.34 -8.63
N ASP A 283 -30.98 -27.23 -8.32
CA ASP A 283 -29.57 -27.02 -8.66
C ASP A 283 -28.67 -27.46 -7.49
N PRO A 284 -27.90 -28.56 -7.60
CA PRO A 284 -27.05 -29.03 -6.51
C PRO A 284 -25.98 -28.02 -6.09
N SER A 285 -25.57 -27.12 -7.00
CA SER A 285 -24.59 -26.07 -6.69
C SER A 285 -25.23 -24.92 -5.90
N ALA A 286 -26.54 -24.72 -6.04
CA ALA A 286 -27.31 -23.77 -5.24
C ALA A 286 -27.43 -24.24 -3.79
N SER A 287 -27.77 -25.53 -3.59
CA SER A 287 -27.80 -26.15 -2.26
C SER A 287 -26.43 -26.09 -1.59
N LEU A 288 -25.37 -26.41 -2.32
CA LEU A 288 -23.99 -26.35 -1.81
C LEU A 288 -23.57 -24.92 -1.38
N LEU A 289 -23.91 -23.89 -2.18
CA LEU A 289 -23.64 -22.50 -1.82
C LEU A 289 -24.43 -22.09 -0.57
N ALA A 290 -25.71 -22.47 -0.48
CA ALA A 290 -26.55 -22.18 0.66
C ALA A 290 -26.03 -22.83 1.96
N ASP A 291 -25.60 -24.09 1.87
CA ASP A 291 -25.00 -24.83 2.99
C ASP A 291 -23.68 -24.19 3.44
N TYR A 292 -22.78 -23.89 2.51
CA TYR A 292 -21.53 -23.17 2.81
C TYR A 292 -21.78 -21.87 3.59
N ILE A 293 -22.71 -21.02 3.13
CA ILE A 293 -23.06 -19.76 3.80
C ILE A 293 -23.63 -20.02 5.20
N LYS A 294 -24.51 -21.02 5.31
CA LYS A 294 -25.12 -21.41 6.58
C LYS A 294 -24.08 -21.87 7.59
N ARG A 295 -23.16 -22.77 7.20
CA ARG A 295 -22.08 -23.27 8.07
C ARG A 295 -21.16 -22.16 8.59
N VAL A 296 -20.77 -21.22 7.71
CA VAL A 296 -19.96 -20.05 8.12
C VAL A 296 -20.70 -19.21 9.16
N THR A 297 -21.98 -18.93 8.92
CA THR A 297 -22.80 -18.08 9.79
C THR A 297 -23.01 -18.75 11.15
N GLN A 298 -23.43 -20.01 11.15
CA GLN A 298 -23.70 -20.79 12.37
C GLN A 298 -22.45 -20.93 13.24
N LEU A 299 -21.32 -21.35 12.66
CA LEU A 299 -20.09 -21.53 13.45
C LEU A 299 -19.60 -20.22 14.06
N ARG A 300 -19.66 -19.11 13.29
CA ARG A 300 -19.29 -17.79 13.81
C ARG A 300 -20.21 -17.36 14.96
N GLU A 301 -21.52 -17.46 14.76
CA GLU A 301 -22.50 -17.05 15.77
C GLU A 301 -22.34 -17.86 17.06
N SER A 302 -22.26 -19.19 16.97
CA SER A 302 -22.07 -20.07 18.13
C SER A 302 -20.78 -19.76 18.92
N VAL A 303 -19.68 -19.46 18.23
CA VAL A 303 -18.42 -19.11 18.89
C VAL A 303 -18.48 -17.71 19.51
N LEU A 304 -18.97 -16.71 18.78
CA LEU A 304 -18.98 -15.32 19.27
C LEU A 304 -20.04 -15.07 20.35
N SER A 305 -21.12 -15.85 20.38
CA SER A 305 -22.11 -15.81 21.46
C SER A 305 -21.66 -16.52 22.74
N GLY A 306 -20.51 -17.21 22.71
CA GLY A 306 -20.03 -18.05 23.82
C GLY A 306 -20.75 -19.39 23.97
N ALA A 307 -21.58 -19.79 22.99
CA ALA A 307 -22.25 -21.10 23.03
C ALA A 307 -21.26 -22.26 22.76
N ALA A 308 -20.10 -21.99 22.15
CA ALA A 308 -19.04 -22.96 21.92
C ALA A 308 -17.65 -22.33 22.10
N GLU A 309 -16.85 -22.85 23.04
CA GLU A 309 -15.52 -22.28 23.36
C GLU A 309 -14.38 -22.76 22.44
N LEU A 310 -14.54 -23.94 21.80
CA LEU A 310 -13.67 -24.51 20.76
C LEU A 310 -12.16 -24.16 20.88
N PRO A 311 -11.47 -24.66 21.93
CA PRO A 311 -10.03 -24.49 22.12
C PRO A 311 -9.24 -25.42 21.20
N ILE A 312 -8.24 -24.89 20.49
CA ILE A 312 -7.36 -25.65 19.60
C ILE A 312 -6.01 -25.82 20.30
N ASP A 313 -5.62 -27.07 20.56
CA ASP A 313 -4.31 -27.43 21.09
C ASP A 313 -3.62 -28.42 20.14
N ALA A 314 -2.54 -28.01 19.48
CA ALA A 314 -1.68 -28.87 18.67
C ALA A 314 -0.27 -29.00 19.28
N SER A 315 -0.14 -28.75 20.60
CA SER A 315 1.15 -28.69 21.28
C SER A 315 1.91 -30.01 21.28
N ALA A 316 1.21 -31.14 21.23
CA ALA A 316 1.81 -32.46 21.07
C ALA A 316 2.58 -32.61 19.75
N ALA A 317 2.07 -32.04 18.66
CA ALA A 317 2.66 -32.18 17.32
C ALA A 317 3.65 -31.05 16.96
N LEU A 318 3.41 -29.83 17.46
CA LEU A 318 4.09 -28.61 17.00
C LEU A 318 4.71 -27.77 18.13
N GLY A 319 4.62 -28.18 19.39
CA GLY A 319 5.22 -27.47 20.54
C GLY A 319 4.27 -26.47 21.22
N SER A 320 4.71 -25.91 22.35
CA SER A 320 3.85 -25.20 23.33
C SER A 320 3.12 -23.95 22.81
N ARG A 321 3.58 -23.35 21.69
CA ARG A 321 2.96 -22.17 21.06
C ARG A 321 1.80 -22.53 20.11
N ALA A 322 1.53 -23.81 19.91
CA ALA A 322 0.47 -24.29 19.03
C ALA A 322 -0.90 -24.36 19.74
N ARG A 323 -1.24 -23.31 20.51
CA ARG A 323 -2.47 -23.22 21.31
C ARG A 323 -3.20 -21.92 21.02
N THR A 324 -4.49 -22.00 20.73
CA THR A 324 -5.37 -20.83 20.49
C THR A 324 -6.81 -21.23 20.75
N THR A 325 -7.73 -20.27 20.79
CA THR A 325 -9.17 -20.57 20.65
C THR A 325 -9.66 -20.13 19.26
N LEU A 326 -10.75 -20.73 18.76
CA LEU A 326 -11.42 -20.19 17.58
C LEU A 326 -11.98 -18.78 17.84
N TYR A 327 -12.43 -18.51 19.06
CA TYR A 327 -12.89 -17.19 19.47
C TYR A 327 -11.83 -16.12 19.23
N ASP A 328 -10.62 -16.30 19.76
CA ASP A 328 -9.53 -15.31 19.68
C ASP A 328 -9.14 -14.95 18.24
N GLN A 329 -9.43 -15.83 17.28
CA GLN A 329 -9.20 -15.57 15.88
C GLN A 329 -10.44 -14.99 15.18
N LEU A 330 -11.62 -15.57 15.35
CA LEU A 330 -12.88 -15.13 14.71
C LEU A 330 -13.29 -13.70 15.07
N VAL A 331 -12.94 -13.27 16.29
CA VAL A 331 -13.23 -11.93 16.81
C VAL A 331 -12.45 -10.83 16.06
N LYS A 332 -11.37 -11.19 15.36
CA LYS A 332 -10.49 -10.26 14.61
C LYS A 332 -11.06 -10.01 13.22
N VAL A 333 -11.13 -8.73 12.82
CA VAL A 333 -11.66 -8.27 11.52
C VAL A 333 -11.04 -9.00 10.31
N GLY A 334 -9.74 -9.32 10.41
CA GLY A 334 -9.00 -9.94 9.32
C GLY A 334 -9.11 -11.47 9.21
N PHE A 335 -9.80 -12.19 10.10
CA PHE A 335 -9.78 -13.66 10.11
C PHE A 335 -10.55 -14.28 8.95
N LEU A 336 -11.77 -13.78 8.66
CA LEU A 336 -12.59 -14.27 7.54
C LEU A 336 -11.92 -14.10 6.17
N ARG A 337 -10.78 -13.40 6.09
CA ARG A 337 -9.87 -13.41 4.93
C ARG A 337 -9.33 -14.79 4.54
N CYS A 338 -9.55 -15.82 5.35
CA CYS A 338 -9.26 -17.20 4.99
C CYS A 338 -10.28 -17.83 4.04
N LEU A 339 -11.53 -17.36 4.03
CA LEU A 339 -12.60 -17.93 3.23
C LEU A 339 -12.34 -17.72 1.73
N PRO A 340 -12.39 -18.77 0.89
CA PRO A 340 -12.06 -18.64 -0.53
C PRO A 340 -13.14 -17.88 -1.33
N VAL A 341 -14.39 -17.86 -0.84
CA VAL A 341 -15.54 -17.21 -1.48
C VAL A 341 -16.27 -16.35 -0.45
N TRP A 342 -15.98 -15.04 -0.37
CA TRP A 342 -16.58 -14.16 0.64
C TRP A 342 -16.43 -12.66 0.30
N PRO A 343 -17.39 -11.79 0.65
CA PRO A 343 -17.23 -10.34 0.53
C PRO A 343 -16.30 -9.78 1.60
N GLU A 344 -15.43 -8.84 1.20
CA GLU A 344 -14.53 -8.10 2.07
C GLU A 344 -14.83 -6.60 1.95
N PRO A 345 -15.06 -5.89 3.07
CA PRO A 345 -15.32 -4.46 3.03
C PRO A 345 -14.04 -3.67 2.70
N VAL A 346 -14.17 -2.70 1.79
CA VAL A 346 -13.11 -1.79 1.36
C VAL A 346 -13.67 -0.37 1.32
N THR A 347 -13.22 0.48 2.23
CA THR A 347 -13.61 1.89 2.28
C THR A 347 -13.01 2.66 1.11
N GLN A 348 -13.85 3.32 0.34
CA GLN A 348 -13.52 4.12 -0.85
C GLN A 348 -13.06 5.54 -0.46
N LEU A 349 -12.66 6.34 -1.45
CA LEU A 349 -12.18 7.72 -1.27
C LEU A 349 -13.24 8.63 -0.63
N PHE A 350 -14.53 8.37 -0.91
CA PHE A 350 -15.65 9.22 -0.49
C PHE A 350 -15.88 9.17 1.02
N GLU A 351 -15.65 10.31 1.68
CA GLU A 351 -15.99 10.52 3.08
C GLU A 351 -16.36 11.99 3.32
N LEU A 352 -17.49 12.24 3.96
CA LEU A 352 -17.99 13.59 4.25
C LEU A 352 -18.29 13.70 5.75
N ARG A 353 -17.85 14.80 6.37
CA ARG A 353 -18.29 15.17 7.72
C ARG A 353 -19.28 16.33 7.60
N SER A 354 -20.47 16.14 8.13
CA SER A 354 -21.50 17.17 8.15
C SER A 354 -21.81 17.57 9.59
N ALA A 355 -21.80 18.88 9.85
CA ALA A 355 -22.31 19.44 11.09
C ALA A 355 -23.84 19.56 10.95
N VAL A 356 -24.57 18.63 11.57
CA VAL A 356 -26.04 18.64 11.61
C VAL A 356 -26.48 19.24 12.96
N PRO A 357 -27.65 19.91 13.08
CA PRO A 357 -28.14 20.43 14.36
C PRO A 357 -28.23 19.41 15.52
N GLN A 358 -28.16 18.12 15.21
CA GLN A 358 -28.22 16.99 16.15
C GLN A 358 -26.83 16.40 16.50
N GLY A 359 -25.74 16.97 15.98
CA GLY A 359 -24.36 16.50 16.18
C GLY A 359 -23.58 16.32 14.87
N GLU A 360 -22.25 16.12 14.97
CA GLU A 360 -21.41 15.79 13.82
C GLU A 360 -21.75 14.38 13.30
N ARG A 361 -21.89 14.24 11.99
CA ARG A 361 -22.08 12.95 11.31
C ARG A 361 -20.99 12.68 10.30
N MET A 362 -20.61 11.41 10.17
CA MET A 362 -19.64 10.93 9.19
C MET A 362 -20.34 10.02 8.18
N VAL A 363 -20.25 10.37 6.90
CA VAL A 363 -20.83 9.59 5.79
C VAL A 363 -19.71 9.07 4.89
N ARG A 364 -19.77 7.81 4.47
CA ARG A 364 -18.71 7.12 3.70
C ARG A 364 -19.23 6.16 2.67
N ASP A 365 -18.44 5.90 1.63
CA ASP A 365 -18.69 4.78 0.73
C ASP A 365 -17.80 3.56 1.05
N VAL A 366 -18.43 2.40 1.21
CA VAL A 366 -17.77 1.12 1.48
C VAL A 366 -18.16 0.12 0.41
N SER A 367 -17.20 -0.35 -0.38
CA SER A 367 -17.44 -1.41 -1.36
C SER A 367 -17.24 -2.79 -0.74
N TYR A 368 -18.02 -3.78 -1.16
CA TYR A 368 -17.89 -5.18 -0.76
C TYR A 368 -17.24 -5.98 -1.88
N ARG A 369 -15.92 -6.15 -1.76
CA ARG A 369 -15.11 -6.93 -2.69
C ARG A 369 -15.36 -8.41 -2.48
N PHE A 370 -15.95 -9.11 -3.45
CA PHE A 370 -15.99 -10.56 -3.40
C PHE A 370 -14.62 -11.16 -3.72
N ARG A 371 -14.06 -11.89 -2.76
CA ARG A 371 -13.04 -12.89 -3.04
C ARG A 371 -13.74 -14.07 -3.70
N ILE A 372 -13.22 -14.47 -4.85
CA ILE A 372 -13.69 -15.60 -5.65
C ILE A 372 -12.48 -16.47 -5.94
N ASN A 373 -12.61 -17.79 -5.83
CA ASN A 373 -11.50 -18.74 -5.96
C ASN A 373 -10.97 -18.85 -7.40
N GLY A 374 -10.42 -17.76 -7.92
CA GLY A 374 -9.85 -17.70 -9.25
C GLY A 374 -8.45 -18.28 -9.29
N ASN A 375 -8.00 -18.59 -10.52
CA ASN A 375 -6.63 -19.02 -10.72
C ASN A 375 -5.66 -17.86 -10.48
N ILE A 376 -4.50 -18.22 -9.98
CA ILE A 376 -3.26 -17.46 -9.99
C ILE A 376 -2.51 -17.85 -11.27
N PRO A 377 -2.70 -17.18 -12.42
CA PRO A 377 -1.94 -17.40 -13.65
C PRO A 377 -0.44 -17.51 -13.49
N ASP A 378 0.07 -16.92 -12.42
CA ASP A 378 1.47 -16.92 -12.09
C ASP A 378 1.95 -18.26 -11.49
N ARG A 379 1.07 -18.99 -10.80
CA ARG A 379 1.38 -20.30 -10.19
C ARG A 379 0.61 -21.47 -10.82
N GLY A 380 -0.37 -21.19 -11.67
CA GLY A 380 -1.30 -22.18 -12.21
C GLY A 380 -2.29 -22.75 -11.18
N LEU A 381 -2.17 -22.40 -9.90
CA LEU A 381 -3.03 -22.85 -8.81
C LEU A 381 -4.23 -21.93 -8.61
N THR A 382 -5.29 -22.43 -7.98
CA THR A 382 -6.36 -21.57 -7.45
C THR A 382 -5.87 -20.83 -6.19
N ILE A 383 -6.52 -19.73 -5.80
CA ILE A 383 -6.21 -19.02 -4.54
C ILE A 383 -6.30 -19.99 -3.34
N PHE A 384 -7.32 -20.84 -3.33
CA PHE A 384 -7.51 -21.87 -2.31
C PHE A 384 -6.38 -22.91 -2.34
N GLY A 385 -6.02 -23.42 -3.53
CA GLY A 385 -4.91 -24.37 -3.68
C GLY A 385 -3.56 -23.80 -3.22
N ASP A 386 -3.31 -22.53 -3.50
CA ASP A 386 -2.11 -21.80 -3.06
C ASP A 386 -2.07 -21.62 -1.52
N ARG A 387 -3.22 -21.43 -0.88
CA ARG A 387 -3.33 -21.42 0.59
C ARG A 387 -3.04 -22.79 1.19
N ILE A 388 -3.59 -23.85 0.60
CA ILE A 388 -3.32 -25.23 1.02
C ILE A 388 -1.83 -25.54 0.93
N ALA A 389 -1.16 -25.11 -0.15
CA ALA A 389 0.28 -25.27 -0.30
C ALA A 389 1.05 -24.58 0.85
N ARG A 390 0.69 -23.33 1.21
CA ARG A 390 1.31 -22.64 2.36
C ARG A 390 1.05 -23.35 3.69
N LEU A 391 -0.17 -23.82 3.93
CA LEU A 391 -0.50 -24.59 5.14
C LEU A 391 0.34 -25.86 5.22
N ARG A 392 0.50 -26.56 4.09
CA ARG A 392 1.33 -27.76 4.00
C ARG A 392 2.81 -27.45 4.29
N ASP A 393 3.35 -26.39 3.68
CA ASP A 393 4.75 -25.98 3.89
C ASP A 393 5.01 -25.61 5.36
N LEU A 394 4.09 -24.85 5.97
CA LEU A 394 4.18 -24.42 7.37
C LEU A 394 4.13 -25.63 8.32
N LEU A 395 3.21 -26.56 8.12
CA LEU A 395 3.05 -27.73 8.98
C LEU A 395 4.15 -28.79 8.78
N ASN A 396 4.87 -28.74 7.67
CA ASN A 396 6.03 -29.59 7.40
C ASN A 396 7.36 -28.98 7.88
N ALA A 397 7.39 -27.67 8.16
CA ALA A 397 8.59 -27.02 8.67
C ALA A 397 8.95 -27.57 10.07
N ASP A 398 10.20 -27.95 10.26
CA ASP A 398 10.69 -28.41 11.56
C ASP A 398 11.32 -27.25 12.34
N ASP A 399 10.48 -26.28 12.70
CA ASP A 399 10.88 -25.03 13.33
C ASP A 399 10.58 -24.98 14.85
N GLY A 400 10.15 -26.11 15.42
CA GLY A 400 9.76 -26.23 16.83
C GLY A 400 8.55 -25.39 17.23
N GLY A 401 7.69 -25.02 16.27
CA GLY A 401 6.50 -24.19 16.54
C GLY A 401 6.82 -22.70 16.73
N SER A 402 7.94 -22.24 16.19
CA SER A 402 8.37 -20.85 16.32
C SER A 402 7.65 -19.89 15.36
N HIS A 403 6.92 -20.41 14.37
CA HIS A 403 6.17 -19.61 13.40
C HIS A 403 5.13 -18.65 14.08
N PRO A 404 5.22 -17.32 13.87
CA PRO A 404 4.46 -16.30 14.60
C PRO A 404 2.95 -16.28 14.31
N ARG A 405 2.53 -16.94 13.22
CA ARG A 405 1.11 -17.09 12.85
C ARG A 405 0.61 -18.51 12.95
N LEU A 406 1.34 -19.40 13.63
CA LEU A 406 0.96 -20.81 13.76
C LEU A 406 -0.48 -20.96 14.28
N GLU A 407 -0.79 -20.28 15.38
CA GLU A 407 -2.14 -20.21 15.98
C GLU A 407 -3.23 -19.88 14.94
N ARG A 408 -3.00 -18.84 14.13
CA ARG A 408 -3.92 -18.41 13.09
C ARG A 408 -4.11 -19.49 12.02
N HIS A 409 -3.03 -20.10 11.53
CA HIS A 409 -3.12 -21.12 10.48
C HIS A 409 -3.81 -22.40 10.96
N LEU A 410 -3.60 -22.78 12.22
CA LEU A 410 -4.33 -23.89 12.86
C LEU A 410 -5.83 -23.59 12.94
N ALA A 411 -6.19 -22.37 13.39
CA ALA A 411 -7.58 -21.92 13.40
C ALA A 411 -8.18 -21.87 12.00
N GLU A 412 -7.43 -21.42 10.99
CA GLU A 412 -7.88 -21.42 9.58
C GLU A 412 -8.11 -22.84 9.06
N LEU A 413 -7.24 -23.81 9.37
CA LEU A 413 -7.41 -25.22 8.97
C LEU A 413 -8.70 -25.81 9.54
N VAL A 414 -8.91 -25.70 10.86
CA VAL A 414 -10.12 -26.20 11.54
C VAL A 414 -11.37 -25.50 11.00
N PHE A 415 -11.34 -24.17 10.91
CA PHE A 415 -12.48 -23.38 10.44
C PHE A 415 -12.86 -23.71 9.00
N LEU A 416 -11.89 -23.80 8.08
CA LEU A 416 -12.15 -24.13 6.67
C LEU A 416 -12.70 -25.55 6.49
N LEU A 417 -12.20 -26.53 7.25
CA LEU A 417 -12.74 -27.89 7.26
C LEU A 417 -14.15 -27.98 7.86
N ALA A 418 -14.51 -27.12 8.81
CA ALA A 418 -15.86 -27.11 9.36
C ALA A 418 -16.88 -26.48 8.39
N VAL A 419 -16.48 -25.45 7.64
CA VAL A 419 -17.42 -24.64 6.85
C VAL A 419 -17.51 -24.99 5.37
N ILE A 420 -16.47 -25.56 4.75
CA ILE A 420 -16.51 -25.99 3.34
C ILE A 420 -17.09 -27.40 3.29
N PRO A 421 -18.28 -27.67 2.73
CA PRO A 421 -18.89 -29.00 2.82
C PRO A 421 -18.04 -30.11 2.19
N GLY A 422 -17.87 -31.23 2.89
CA GLY A 422 -17.34 -32.49 2.38
C GLY A 422 -18.41 -33.32 1.67
N GLY A 423 -18.00 -34.30 0.85
CA GLY A 423 -18.94 -35.14 0.07
C GLY A 423 -19.85 -36.05 0.90
N SER A 424 -19.52 -36.28 2.17
CA SER A 424 -20.26 -37.11 3.14
C SER A 424 -20.90 -36.30 4.28
N ASP A 425 -20.69 -34.99 4.32
CA ASP A 425 -21.11 -34.17 5.46
C ASP A 425 -22.60 -33.87 5.32
N ALA A 426 -23.45 -34.65 6.00
CA ALA A 426 -24.82 -34.24 6.22
C ALA A 426 -24.85 -32.89 6.94
N LEU A 427 -26.01 -32.24 6.94
CA LEU A 427 -26.24 -30.94 7.59
C LEU A 427 -26.31 -31.12 9.13
N GLU A 428 -25.25 -31.68 9.71
CA GLU A 428 -25.06 -31.88 11.14
C GLU A 428 -24.59 -30.59 11.82
N ASP A 429 -24.69 -30.59 13.15
CA ASP A 429 -24.24 -29.54 14.07
C ASP A 429 -22.79 -29.11 13.78
N VAL A 430 -22.64 -27.95 13.13
CA VAL A 430 -21.35 -27.42 12.66
C VAL A 430 -20.37 -27.17 13.83
N PRO A 431 -20.81 -26.58 14.97
CA PRO A 431 -20.04 -26.59 16.21
C PRO A 431 -19.53 -27.98 16.64
N ALA A 432 -20.36 -29.03 16.58
CA ALA A 432 -19.95 -30.38 16.94
C ALA A 432 -18.88 -30.94 15.97
N LEU A 433 -19.03 -30.69 14.67
CA LEU A 433 -18.02 -31.02 13.67
C LEU A 433 -16.69 -30.29 13.93
N ALA A 434 -16.74 -29.00 14.25
CA ALA A 434 -15.55 -28.24 14.63
C ALA A 434 -14.88 -28.83 15.89
N GLY A 435 -15.68 -29.24 16.88
CA GLY A 435 -15.22 -29.92 18.09
C GLY A 435 -14.51 -31.26 17.80
N SER A 436 -15.03 -32.07 16.87
CA SER A 436 -14.40 -33.33 16.48
C SER A 436 -13.09 -33.13 15.71
N LEU A 437 -13.00 -32.11 14.85
CA LEU A 437 -11.76 -31.70 14.18
C LEU A 437 -10.71 -31.24 15.20
N ILE A 438 -11.11 -30.48 16.21
CA ILE A 438 -10.24 -30.05 17.30
C ILE A 438 -9.71 -31.24 18.09
N ALA A 439 -10.55 -32.22 18.41
CA ALA A 439 -10.12 -33.44 19.09
C ALA A 439 -9.10 -34.24 18.27
N ARG A 440 -9.26 -34.30 16.94
CA ARG A 440 -8.25 -34.88 16.03
C ARG A 440 -6.94 -34.09 16.03
N VAL A 441 -7.00 -32.76 16.09
CA VAL A 441 -5.79 -31.90 16.19
C VAL A 441 -5.06 -32.11 17.52
N ALA A 442 -5.79 -32.28 18.63
CA ALA A 442 -5.22 -32.45 19.96
C ALA A 442 -4.64 -33.84 20.21
N SER A 443 -5.27 -34.88 19.66
CA SER A 443 -4.81 -36.27 19.83
C SER A 443 -3.82 -36.72 18.75
N GLY A 444 -3.73 -35.98 17.64
CA GLY A 444 -2.96 -36.35 16.46
C GLY A 444 -1.50 -35.91 16.50
N ASP A 445 -0.67 -36.64 15.78
CA ASP A 445 0.71 -36.24 15.50
C ASP A 445 0.78 -35.36 14.23
N ARG A 446 2.00 -35.03 13.77
CA ARG A 446 2.16 -34.27 12.52
C ARG A 446 1.56 -34.99 11.30
N SER A 447 1.43 -36.31 11.31
CA SER A 447 0.80 -37.06 10.22
C SER A 447 -0.72 -36.79 10.18
N THR A 448 -1.37 -36.67 11.33
CA THR A 448 -2.79 -36.28 11.42
C THR A 448 -3.03 -34.88 10.85
N LEU A 449 -2.15 -33.92 11.17
CA LEU A 449 -2.24 -32.57 10.60
C LEU A 449 -2.07 -32.57 9.07
N ARG A 450 -1.18 -33.40 8.53
CA ARG A 450 -1.05 -33.58 7.07
C ARG A 450 -2.32 -34.16 6.45
N GLN A 451 -2.91 -35.18 7.07
CA GLN A 451 -4.17 -35.77 6.61
C GLN A 451 -5.30 -34.73 6.58
N LEU A 452 -5.40 -33.86 7.59
CA LEU A 452 -6.38 -32.76 7.60
C LEU A 452 -6.16 -31.76 6.47
N VAL A 453 -4.90 -31.44 6.15
CA VAL A 453 -4.57 -30.57 5.01
C VAL A 453 -4.94 -31.24 3.68
N ASP A 454 -4.69 -32.55 3.53
CA ASP A 454 -5.04 -33.30 2.33
C ASP A 454 -6.56 -33.47 2.20
N GLU A 455 -7.27 -33.63 3.31
CA GLU A 455 -8.72 -33.61 3.38
C GLU A 455 -9.26 -32.26 2.89
N LEU A 456 -8.68 -31.14 3.35
CA LEU A 456 -9.04 -29.81 2.88
C LEU A 456 -8.73 -29.63 1.37
N ALA A 457 -7.59 -30.17 0.91
CA ALA A 457 -7.19 -30.13 -0.49
C ALA A 457 -8.18 -30.85 -1.41
N SER A 458 -8.77 -31.95 -0.95
CA SER A 458 -9.77 -32.70 -1.71
C SER A 458 -11.04 -31.89 -2.04
N ARG A 459 -11.28 -30.77 -1.32
CA ARG A 459 -12.46 -29.91 -1.45
C ARG A 459 -12.31 -28.81 -2.51
N GLU A 460 -11.22 -28.77 -3.28
CA GLU A 460 -10.98 -27.72 -4.28
C GLU A 460 -12.10 -27.62 -5.33
N ARG A 461 -12.61 -28.77 -5.82
CA ARG A 461 -13.75 -28.83 -6.76
C ARG A 461 -15.05 -28.29 -6.13
N THR A 462 -15.25 -28.52 -4.84
CA THR A 462 -16.40 -27.97 -4.10
C THR A 462 -16.36 -26.44 -4.10
N VAL A 463 -15.18 -25.86 -3.81
CA VAL A 463 -14.98 -24.41 -3.81
C VAL A 463 -15.18 -23.80 -5.22
N GLU A 464 -14.76 -24.49 -6.27
CA GLU A 464 -15.01 -24.06 -7.66
C GLU A 464 -16.52 -24.02 -7.99
N ARG A 465 -17.27 -25.05 -7.57
CA ARG A 465 -18.74 -25.08 -7.74
C ARG A 465 -19.43 -23.95 -6.97
N ILE A 466 -19.03 -23.70 -5.73
CA ILE A 466 -19.51 -22.57 -4.91
C ILE A 466 -19.23 -21.24 -5.64
N THR A 467 -18.02 -21.07 -6.17
CA THR A 467 -17.61 -19.85 -6.89
C THR A 467 -18.47 -19.62 -8.14
N ASN A 468 -18.66 -20.64 -8.97
CA ASN A 468 -19.46 -20.55 -10.19
C ASN A 468 -20.93 -20.26 -9.88
N CYS A 469 -21.47 -20.88 -8.82
CA CYS A 469 -22.82 -20.61 -8.35
C CYS A 469 -22.96 -19.16 -7.90
N LEU A 470 -22.07 -18.66 -7.04
CA LEU A 470 -22.08 -17.25 -6.59
C LEU A 470 -22.11 -16.27 -7.77
N ILE A 471 -21.26 -16.47 -8.78
CA ILE A 471 -21.21 -15.62 -9.97
C ILE A 471 -22.56 -15.65 -10.72
N LYS A 472 -23.18 -16.83 -10.86
CA LYS A 472 -24.50 -17.00 -11.48
C LYS A 472 -25.58 -16.23 -10.71
N VAL A 473 -25.59 -16.30 -9.37
CA VAL A 473 -26.57 -15.59 -8.53
C VAL A 473 -26.39 -14.08 -8.64
N LEU A 474 -25.16 -13.58 -8.55
CA LEU A 474 -24.88 -12.15 -8.68
C LEU A 474 -25.33 -11.62 -10.05
N ARG A 475 -25.18 -12.41 -11.11
CA ARG A 475 -25.66 -12.06 -12.46
C ARG A 475 -27.20 -12.00 -12.53
N GLU A 476 -27.89 -12.98 -11.97
CA GLU A 476 -29.33 -13.16 -12.19
C GLU A 476 -30.22 -12.45 -11.15
N LYS A 477 -29.70 -12.21 -9.93
CA LYS A 477 -30.46 -11.78 -8.75
C LYS A 477 -29.83 -10.59 -7.99
N GLY A 478 -28.88 -9.85 -8.56
CA GLY A 478 -28.15 -8.77 -7.85
C GLY A 478 -29.04 -7.76 -7.11
N SER A 479 -30.03 -7.16 -7.78
CA SER A 479 -30.93 -6.18 -7.13
C SER A 479 -31.77 -6.80 -6.00
N VAL A 480 -32.18 -8.07 -6.15
CA VAL A 480 -32.89 -8.82 -5.10
C VAL A 480 -31.99 -9.04 -3.88
N ILE A 481 -30.70 -9.33 -4.10
CA ILE A 481 -29.72 -9.50 -3.02
C ILE A 481 -29.57 -8.18 -2.25
N VAL A 482 -29.38 -7.06 -2.95
CA VAL A 482 -29.21 -5.72 -2.34
C VAL A 482 -30.43 -5.37 -1.48
N ASN A 483 -31.64 -5.49 -2.02
CA ASN A 483 -32.87 -5.16 -1.28
C ASN A 483 -33.07 -6.03 -0.03
N ARG A 484 -32.80 -7.34 -0.12
CA ARG A 484 -32.92 -8.26 1.03
C ARG A 484 -31.83 -8.02 2.07
N ALA A 485 -30.60 -7.73 1.63
CA ALA A 485 -29.50 -7.42 2.53
C ALA A 485 -29.73 -6.06 3.24
N GLN A 486 -30.34 -5.09 2.56
CA GLN A 486 -30.69 -3.78 3.12
C GLN A 486 -31.60 -3.93 4.34
N GLN A 487 -32.64 -4.76 4.25
CA GLN A 487 -33.56 -5.04 5.35
C GLN A 487 -32.88 -5.63 6.61
N ARG A 488 -31.71 -6.26 6.44
CA ARG A 488 -30.95 -6.92 7.53
C ARG A 488 -29.81 -6.09 8.09
N SER A 489 -29.45 -4.99 7.44
CA SER A 489 -28.23 -4.25 7.80
C SER A 489 -28.41 -2.74 7.84
N GLN A 490 -29.65 -2.27 7.73
CA GLN A 490 -29.97 -0.84 7.69
C GLN A 490 -29.42 -0.06 8.87
N ALA A 491 -29.50 -0.61 10.09
CA ALA A 491 -28.97 0.02 11.29
C ALA A 491 -28.33 -1.04 12.18
N LEU A 492 -27.05 -0.85 12.50
CA LEU A 492 -26.28 -1.65 13.42
C LEU A 492 -25.76 -0.76 14.55
N TRP A 493 -25.76 -1.30 15.76
CA TRP A 493 -25.24 -0.66 16.95
C TRP A 493 -23.97 -1.36 17.38
N ILE A 494 -22.91 -0.57 17.56
CA ILE A 494 -21.68 -1.01 18.19
C ILE A 494 -21.87 -0.78 19.69
N CYS A 495 -22.16 -1.84 20.42
CA CYS A 495 -22.41 -1.81 21.86
C CYS A 495 -21.10 -2.04 22.61
N VAL A 496 -20.71 -1.06 23.42
CA VAL A 496 -19.55 -1.11 24.30
C VAL A 496 -19.99 -1.58 25.67
N LYS A 497 -19.52 -2.75 26.12
CA LYS A 497 -19.91 -3.38 27.39
C LYS A 497 -19.12 -2.81 28.57
N LYS A 498 -19.68 -2.89 29.78
CA LYS A 498 -19.04 -2.49 31.05
C LYS A 498 -17.69 -3.19 31.28
N SER A 499 -17.50 -4.40 30.77
CA SER A 499 -16.25 -5.15 30.87
C SER A 499 -15.06 -4.48 30.16
N ILE A 500 -15.31 -3.44 29.36
CA ILE A 500 -14.23 -2.65 28.76
C ILE A 500 -13.50 -1.78 29.78
N ILE A 501 -14.14 -1.50 30.93
CA ILE A 501 -13.58 -0.74 32.04
C ILE A 501 -12.99 -1.71 33.06
N ASP A 502 -11.79 -1.39 33.52
CA ASP A 502 -11.16 -2.03 34.67
C ASP A 502 -11.68 -1.33 35.93
N TRP A 503 -12.76 -1.84 36.50
CA TRP A 503 -13.47 -1.20 37.62
C TRP A 503 -12.62 -1.11 38.89
N GLU A 504 -11.72 -2.08 39.12
CA GLU A 504 -10.80 -2.06 40.26
C GLU A 504 -9.75 -0.97 40.12
N ARG A 505 -9.21 -0.76 38.91
CA ARG A 505 -8.29 0.35 38.67
C ARG A 505 -8.99 1.70 38.67
N LEU A 506 -10.21 1.77 38.14
CA LEU A 506 -10.97 3.01 38.11
C LEU A 506 -11.28 3.50 39.53
N SER A 507 -11.71 2.62 40.44
CA SER A 507 -11.98 2.98 41.83
C SER A 507 -10.73 3.33 42.63
N ALA A 508 -9.57 2.77 42.25
CA ALA A 508 -8.28 3.10 42.85
C ALA A 508 -7.59 4.35 42.25
N SER A 509 -8.13 4.91 41.16
CA SER A 509 -7.50 5.96 40.36
C SER A 509 -8.14 7.32 40.62
N ALA A 510 -7.42 8.23 41.29
CA ALA A 510 -7.86 9.61 41.50
C ALA A 510 -7.81 10.50 40.23
N ASP A 511 -7.09 10.10 39.18
CA ASP A 511 -6.81 10.94 37.99
C ASP A 511 -7.35 10.37 36.66
N GLY A 512 -8.21 9.35 36.71
CA GLY A 512 -8.90 8.79 35.53
C GLY A 512 -8.00 8.16 34.45
N ARG A 513 -6.79 7.70 34.80
CA ARG A 513 -5.82 7.16 33.83
C ARG A 513 -5.82 5.64 33.73
N ASP A 514 -5.54 5.11 32.53
CA ASP A 514 -5.40 3.66 32.26
C ASP A 514 -6.60 2.80 32.74
N VAL A 515 -7.81 3.36 32.59
CA VAL A 515 -9.09 2.82 33.11
C VAL A 515 -9.70 1.69 32.26
N PHE A 516 -9.17 1.41 31.08
CA PHE A 516 -9.70 0.35 30.21
C PHE A 516 -9.01 -0.99 30.45
N ALA A 517 -9.76 -2.07 30.24
CA ALA A 517 -9.34 -3.45 30.44
C ALA A 517 -8.00 -3.75 29.73
N ARG A 518 -7.07 -4.35 30.46
CA ARG A 518 -5.72 -4.68 29.97
C ARG A 518 -5.22 -5.97 30.63
N PRO A 519 -4.57 -6.89 29.89
CA PRO A 519 -4.05 -8.12 30.47
C PRO A 519 -2.81 -7.85 31.33
N GLU A 520 -2.68 -8.60 32.43
CA GLU A 520 -1.50 -8.55 33.29
C GLU A 520 -0.24 -8.94 32.50
N GLY A 521 0.71 -8.01 32.39
CA GLY A 521 1.98 -8.23 31.66
C GLY A 521 1.89 -8.36 30.13
N GLY A 522 0.70 -8.19 29.52
CA GLY A 522 0.44 -8.50 28.11
C GLY A 522 0.88 -7.47 27.04
N SER A 523 0.87 -7.92 25.78
CA SER A 523 1.13 -7.20 24.51
C SER A 523 -0.06 -6.28 24.09
N PHE A 524 0.07 -5.49 23.01
CA PHE A 524 -0.99 -4.56 22.55
C PHE A 524 -2.07 -5.32 21.79
N GLN A 525 -1.65 -6.37 21.09
CA GLN A 525 -2.56 -7.32 20.48
C GLN A 525 -3.42 -8.00 21.56
N ASP A 526 -2.88 -8.17 22.77
CA ASP A 526 -3.58 -8.75 23.92
C ASP A 526 -4.62 -7.76 24.48
N GLU A 527 -4.32 -6.44 24.48
CA GLU A 527 -5.28 -5.38 24.85
C GLU A 527 -6.45 -5.30 23.86
N GLN A 528 -6.16 -5.26 22.55
CA GLN A 528 -7.21 -5.28 21.53
C GLN A 528 -8.08 -6.55 21.60
N ALA A 529 -7.46 -7.72 21.85
CA ALA A 529 -8.21 -8.97 22.02
C ALA A 529 -9.20 -8.92 23.18
N LEU A 530 -8.84 -8.27 24.30
CA LEU A 530 -9.76 -8.04 25.43
C LEU A 530 -10.86 -7.02 25.08
N TRP A 531 -10.53 -5.93 24.40
CA TRP A 531 -11.54 -4.95 23.99
C TRP A 531 -12.54 -5.53 23.00
N TYR A 532 -12.05 -6.39 22.11
CA TYR A 532 -12.87 -7.17 21.20
C TYR A 532 -13.86 -8.11 21.91
N ARG A 533 -13.58 -8.57 23.14
CA ARG A 533 -14.55 -9.31 23.98
C ARG A 533 -15.61 -8.40 24.60
N SER A 534 -15.28 -7.13 24.78
CA SER A 534 -16.13 -6.12 25.41
C SER A 534 -16.94 -5.30 24.40
N VAL A 535 -16.95 -5.68 23.12
CA VAL A 535 -17.74 -5.02 22.08
C VAL A 535 -18.60 -6.04 21.35
N ALA A 536 -19.89 -5.76 21.26
CA ALA A 536 -20.85 -6.50 20.45
C ALA A 536 -21.40 -5.61 19.33
N VAL A 537 -21.84 -6.25 18.24
CA VAL A 537 -22.58 -5.58 17.16
C VAL A 537 -23.95 -6.22 17.08
N THR A 538 -25.00 -5.41 17.16
CA THR A 538 -26.40 -5.87 17.18
C THR A 538 -27.32 -4.92 16.43
N GLN A 539 -28.50 -5.39 16.03
CA GLN A 539 -29.58 -4.53 15.54
C GLN A 539 -30.37 -3.90 16.69
N ASP A 540 -30.41 -4.58 17.84
CA ASP A 540 -31.13 -4.15 19.04
C ASP A 540 -30.13 -3.97 20.19
N PRO A 541 -29.74 -2.73 20.54
CA PRO A 541 -28.81 -2.49 21.63
C PRO A 541 -29.39 -2.86 23.00
N ALA A 542 -30.72 -2.95 23.14
CA ALA A 542 -31.36 -3.32 24.40
C ALA A 542 -31.26 -4.82 24.70
N SER A 543 -31.04 -5.66 23.69
CA SER A 543 -30.86 -7.11 23.86
C SER A 543 -29.48 -7.48 24.40
N GLU A 544 -28.52 -6.56 24.36
CA GLU A 544 -27.16 -6.81 24.82
C GLU A 544 -27.03 -6.52 26.33
N PRO A 545 -26.54 -7.48 27.14
CA PRO A 545 -26.33 -7.28 28.55
C PRO A 545 -25.15 -6.33 28.79
N ASP A 546 -25.22 -5.58 29.89
CA ASP A 546 -24.14 -4.73 30.40
C ASP A 546 -23.58 -3.71 29.41
N VAL A 547 -24.41 -3.17 28.53
CA VAL A 547 -24.01 -2.08 27.65
C VAL A 547 -23.80 -0.78 28.45
N LEU A 548 -22.64 -0.18 28.27
CA LEU A 548 -22.27 1.12 28.85
C LEU A 548 -22.67 2.25 27.89
N THR A 549 -22.32 2.12 26.61
CA THR A 549 -22.65 3.09 25.57
C THR A 549 -22.76 2.39 24.21
N SER A 550 -23.39 3.05 23.24
CA SER A 550 -23.55 2.50 21.88
C SER A 550 -23.34 3.57 20.80
N VAL A 551 -22.80 3.13 19.67
CA VAL A 551 -22.63 3.96 18.47
C VAL A 551 -23.49 3.39 17.35
N LYS A 552 -24.36 4.22 16.78
CA LYS A 552 -25.19 3.83 15.65
C LYS A 552 -24.40 3.97 14.34
N ALA A 553 -24.39 2.91 13.55
CA ALA A 553 -23.93 2.88 12.17
C ALA A 553 -25.10 2.49 11.27
N SER A 554 -25.52 3.39 10.39
CA SER A 554 -26.58 3.13 9.41
C SER A 554 -25.95 2.82 8.04
N TYR A 555 -26.54 1.87 7.32
CA TYR A 555 -26.05 1.43 6.02
C TYR A 555 -27.14 1.53 4.96
N SER A 556 -26.81 2.12 3.82
CA SER A 556 -27.64 2.11 2.60
C SER A 556 -26.89 1.37 1.49
N LEU A 557 -27.28 0.12 1.26
CA LEU A 557 -26.72 -0.75 0.23
C LEU A 557 -27.16 -0.33 -1.16
N ARG A 558 -26.24 -0.45 -2.10
CA ARG A 558 -26.45 -0.15 -3.51
C ARG A 558 -25.67 -1.10 -4.41
N GLU A 559 -26.07 -1.15 -5.66
CA GLU A 559 -25.39 -1.91 -6.70
C GLU A 559 -24.84 -0.96 -7.77
N ARG A 560 -23.59 -1.12 -8.15
CA ARG A 560 -23.03 -0.52 -9.37
C ARG A 560 -22.86 -1.61 -10.40
N THR A 561 -23.64 -1.56 -11.47
CA THR A 561 -23.53 -2.51 -12.59
C THR A 561 -22.83 -1.85 -13.77
N LEU A 562 -21.80 -2.52 -14.29
CA LEU A 562 -21.17 -2.17 -15.56
C LEU A 562 -21.74 -3.06 -16.67
N SER A 563 -22.17 -2.44 -17.76
CA SER A 563 -22.71 -3.12 -18.95
C SER A 563 -22.04 -2.59 -20.21
N GLU A 564 -22.05 -3.37 -21.28
CA GLU A 564 -21.56 -2.91 -22.59
C GLU A 564 -22.43 -1.76 -23.10
N ALA A 565 -21.79 -0.64 -23.46
CA ALA A 565 -22.50 0.56 -23.88
C ALA A 565 -23.27 0.35 -25.19
N VAL A 566 -24.53 0.79 -25.24
CA VAL A 566 -25.37 0.66 -26.43
C VAL A 566 -24.91 1.61 -27.52
N GLY A 567 -24.84 1.13 -28.77
CA GLY A 567 -24.50 1.95 -29.93
C GLY A 567 -23.03 2.40 -29.98
N CYS A 568 -22.14 1.76 -29.21
CA CYS A 568 -20.71 1.99 -29.25
C CYS A 568 -19.98 0.69 -29.61
N GLU A 569 -19.22 0.70 -30.70
CA GLU A 569 -18.45 -0.47 -31.10
C GLU A 569 -17.12 -0.57 -30.34
N SER A 570 -16.66 -1.81 -30.13
CA SER A 570 -15.29 -2.01 -29.63
C SER A 570 -14.29 -1.63 -30.71
N TRP A 571 -13.15 -1.07 -30.30
CA TRP A 571 -12.12 -0.59 -31.21
C TRP A 571 -10.74 -1.07 -30.77
N THR A 572 -9.80 -1.16 -31.72
CA THR A 572 -8.46 -1.69 -31.46
C THR A 572 -7.46 -0.56 -31.24
N LEU A 573 -6.85 -0.52 -30.06
CA LEU A 573 -5.68 0.29 -29.77
C LEU A 573 -4.42 -0.45 -30.25
N GLN A 574 -3.62 0.22 -31.06
CA GLN A 574 -2.29 -0.25 -31.46
C GLN A 574 -1.22 0.55 -30.72
N GLY A 575 -0.11 -0.10 -30.38
CA GLY A 575 1.03 0.60 -29.81
C GLY A 575 2.31 -0.21 -29.79
N ALA A 576 3.41 0.42 -29.42
CA ALA A 576 4.72 -0.21 -29.29
C ALA A 576 5.51 0.43 -28.15
N ARG A 577 6.43 -0.33 -27.54
CA ARG A 577 7.39 0.21 -26.56
C ARG A 577 8.56 0.85 -27.29
N ASP A 578 8.93 2.06 -26.89
CA ASP A 578 10.11 2.72 -27.45
C ASP A 578 11.39 2.18 -26.77
N LEU A 579 12.11 1.32 -27.48
CA LEU A 579 13.34 0.68 -27.00
C LEU A 579 14.62 1.28 -27.62
N THR A 580 14.51 2.47 -28.23
CA THR A 580 15.62 3.14 -28.92
C THR A 580 16.57 3.85 -27.94
N GLN A 581 16.06 4.25 -26.78
CA GLN A 581 16.80 5.05 -25.79
C GLN A 581 18.05 4.32 -25.26
N PRO A 582 19.14 5.08 -24.98
CA PRO A 582 20.32 4.54 -24.32
C PRO A 582 19.98 4.10 -22.89
N LEU A 583 20.51 2.94 -22.50
CA LEU A 583 20.21 2.30 -21.22
C LEU A 583 21.48 2.06 -20.40
N LEU A 584 21.42 2.38 -19.11
CA LEU A 584 22.39 1.96 -18.10
C LEU A 584 21.78 0.82 -17.24
N PRO A 585 22.11 -0.45 -17.54
CA PRO A 585 21.61 -1.60 -16.77
C PRO A 585 22.44 -1.81 -15.49
N ILE A 586 21.74 -1.86 -14.36
CA ILE A 586 22.33 -1.97 -13.02
C ILE A 586 21.75 -3.18 -12.32
N LEU A 587 22.60 -4.03 -11.76
CA LEU A 587 22.19 -5.10 -10.85
C LEU A 587 22.62 -4.76 -9.44
N ILE A 588 21.70 -4.87 -8.49
CA ILE A 588 22.00 -4.70 -7.06
C ILE A 588 21.55 -5.94 -6.32
N GLY A 589 22.45 -6.59 -5.58
CA GLY A 589 22.12 -7.85 -4.92
C GLY A 589 23.03 -8.21 -3.75
N PRO A 590 22.66 -9.26 -3.00
CA PRO A 590 23.41 -9.70 -1.84
C PRO A 590 24.78 -10.29 -2.20
N THR A 591 25.79 -10.00 -1.38
CA THR A 591 27.09 -10.68 -1.40
C THR A 591 27.08 -11.95 -0.53
N GLY A 592 28.07 -12.83 -0.71
CA GLY A 592 28.22 -14.02 0.14
C GLY A 592 27.25 -15.17 -0.15
N LEU A 593 26.47 -15.09 -1.23
CA LEU A 593 25.59 -16.19 -1.65
C LEU A 593 26.36 -17.43 -2.11
N GLU A 594 25.76 -18.59 -1.89
CA GLU A 594 26.25 -19.90 -2.33
C GLU A 594 25.23 -20.66 -3.20
N GLY A 595 25.64 -21.80 -3.74
CA GLY A 595 24.77 -22.76 -4.43
C GLY A 595 23.95 -22.19 -5.59
N ALA A 596 22.67 -22.58 -5.65
CA ALA A 596 21.75 -22.21 -6.73
C ALA A 596 21.45 -20.70 -6.77
N SER A 597 21.38 -20.03 -5.62
CA SER A 597 21.11 -18.59 -5.53
C SER A 597 22.26 -17.77 -6.12
N LYS A 598 23.53 -18.15 -5.85
CA LYS A 598 24.70 -17.54 -6.51
C LYS A 598 24.70 -17.75 -8.03
N LYS A 599 24.41 -18.98 -8.48
CA LYS A 599 24.31 -19.28 -9.92
C LYS A 599 23.24 -18.42 -10.60
N ARG A 600 22.08 -18.24 -9.95
CA ARG A 600 20.99 -17.38 -10.44
C ARG A 600 21.42 -15.92 -10.52
N LEU A 601 22.03 -15.36 -9.46
CA LEU A 601 22.56 -14.01 -9.47
C LEU A 601 23.52 -13.78 -10.63
N ASN A 602 24.48 -14.71 -10.82
CA ASN A 602 25.46 -14.62 -11.88
C ASN A 602 24.84 -14.66 -13.29
N ARG A 603 23.75 -15.42 -13.50
CA ARG A 603 23.06 -15.44 -14.80
C ARG A 603 22.46 -14.08 -15.13
N TRP A 604 21.77 -13.44 -14.20
CA TRP A 604 21.18 -12.11 -14.41
C TRP A 604 22.24 -11.00 -14.48
N ALA A 605 23.39 -11.17 -13.84
CA ALA A 605 24.49 -10.20 -13.89
C ALA A 605 25.20 -10.13 -15.24
N LYS A 606 25.03 -11.12 -16.13
CA LYS A 606 25.75 -11.16 -17.42
C LYS A 606 25.43 -10.00 -18.38
N GLY A 607 24.31 -9.30 -18.20
CA GLY A 607 23.97 -8.10 -18.99
C GLY A 607 24.23 -6.77 -18.30
N ALA A 608 24.56 -6.74 -17.01
CA ALA A 608 24.66 -5.49 -16.25
C ALA A 608 25.98 -4.76 -16.54
N GLU A 609 25.93 -3.44 -16.68
CA GLU A 609 27.12 -2.57 -16.79
C GLU A 609 27.68 -2.25 -15.40
N VAL A 610 26.78 -2.10 -14.42
CA VAL A 610 27.12 -1.84 -13.02
C VAL A 610 26.54 -2.93 -12.14
N VAL A 611 27.37 -3.53 -11.29
CA VAL A 611 26.95 -4.54 -10.30
C VAL A 611 27.28 -4.03 -8.91
N VAL A 612 26.26 -3.86 -8.07
CA VAL A 612 26.41 -3.43 -6.67
C VAL A 612 26.17 -4.62 -5.75
N GLY A 613 27.22 -5.04 -5.06
CA GLY A 613 27.19 -6.01 -3.99
C GLY A 613 26.86 -5.34 -2.65
N ILE A 614 25.84 -5.85 -1.97
CA ILE A 614 25.46 -5.43 -0.63
C ILE A 614 25.54 -6.62 0.31
N ASP A 615 26.26 -6.46 1.42
CA ASP A 615 26.30 -7.47 2.46
C ASP A 615 25.10 -7.32 3.40
N GLU A 616 24.11 -8.22 3.25
CA GLU A 616 22.87 -8.24 4.04
C GLU A 616 23.13 -8.37 5.55
N ALA A 617 24.31 -8.83 5.99
CA ALA A 617 24.66 -8.91 7.41
C ALA A 617 24.70 -7.52 8.08
N TRP A 618 25.08 -6.47 7.35
CA TRP A 618 25.07 -5.08 7.85
C TRP A 618 23.68 -4.42 7.77
N LEU A 619 22.75 -5.05 7.06
CA LEU A 619 21.36 -4.65 6.97
C LEU A 619 20.45 -5.47 7.88
N ARG A 620 21.05 -6.28 8.77
CA ARG A 620 20.37 -7.08 9.78
C ARG A 620 20.77 -6.62 11.19
N ARG A 621 19.81 -6.65 12.12
CA ARG A 621 20.12 -6.50 13.56
C ARG A 621 20.78 -7.79 14.07
N GLN A 622 22.02 -7.71 14.55
CA GLN A 622 22.72 -8.88 15.07
C GLN A 622 22.02 -9.44 16.32
N ARG A 623 21.43 -10.65 16.21
CA ARG A 623 20.81 -11.35 17.35
C ARG A 623 21.91 -12.09 18.13
N GLY A 624 22.11 -11.75 19.41
CA GLY A 624 22.73 -12.68 20.36
C GLY A 624 23.87 -12.18 21.25
N GLN A 625 24.54 -11.05 20.97
CA GLN A 625 25.71 -10.64 21.79
C GLN A 625 25.61 -9.27 22.46
N GLN A 626 24.78 -8.35 22.00
CA GLN A 626 24.57 -7.05 22.67
C GLN A 626 23.09 -6.66 22.57
N LYS A 627 22.33 -6.85 23.66
CA LYS A 627 20.98 -6.29 23.79
C LYS A 627 21.13 -4.88 24.35
N GLY A 628 20.69 -3.85 23.62
CA GLY A 628 20.67 -2.47 24.12
C GLY A 628 20.54 -1.42 23.01
N PRO A 629 20.29 -0.15 23.37
CA PRO A 629 20.05 0.93 22.39
C PRO A 629 21.24 1.18 21.44
N ALA A 630 22.47 0.86 21.86
CA ALA A 630 23.66 1.03 21.03
C ALA A 630 23.64 0.20 19.74
N ALA A 631 23.17 -1.06 19.79
CA ALA A 631 23.07 -1.90 18.61
C ALA A 631 22.02 -1.36 17.61
N ASP A 632 20.96 -0.73 18.11
CA ASP A 632 19.89 -0.16 17.28
C ASP A 632 20.37 1.12 16.56
N HIS A 633 21.16 1.95 17.24
CA HIS A 633 21.77 3.13 16.64
C HIS A 633 22.81 2.75 15.57
N GLN A 634 23.67 1.76 15.83
CA GLN A 634 24.65 1.27 14.86
C GLN A 634 23.98 0.60 13.66
N PHE A 635 22.90 -0.14 13.88
CA PHE A 635 22.08 -0.69 12.81
C PHE A 635 21.48 0.41 11.93
N ALA A 636 20.83 1.41 12.53
CA ALA A 636 20.29 2.56 11.81
C ALA A 636 21.36 3.34 11.03
N ALA A 637 22.55 3.53 11.61
CA ALA A 637 23.69 4.16 10.96
C ALA A 637 24.21 3.33 9.76
N SER A 638 24.32 2.00 9.91
CA SER A 638 24.77 1.09 8.84
C SER A 638 23.85 1.10 7.63
N VAL A 639 22.54 1.01 7.88
CA VAL A 639 21.52 1.05 6.83
C VAL A 639 21.55 2.42 6.13
N THR A 640 21.66 3.51 6.89
CA THR A 640 21.74 4.87 6.34
C THR A 640 23.01 5.06 5.50
N ALA A 641 24.16 4.63 5.99
CA ALA A 641 25.43 4.70 5.25
C ALA A 641 25.38 3.91 3.94
N THR A 642 24.79 2.71 3.97
CA THR A 642 24.59 1.89 2.77
C THR A 642 23.70 2.60 1.75
N ALA A 643 22.60 3.22 2.18
CA ALA A 643 21.72 3.97 1.29
C ALA A 643 22.43 5.18 0.65
N ILE A 644 23.19 5.94 1.45
CA ILE A 644 23.93 7.12 0.99
C ILE A 644 25.02 6.73 0.00
N ILE A 645 25.84 5.73 0.31
CA ILE A 645 26.95 5.35 -0.59
C ILE A 645 26.42 4.83 -1.93
N VAL A 646 25.38 4.00 -1.93
CA VAL A 646 24.78 3.50 -3.17
C VAL A 646 24.20 4.66 -3.99
N TYR A 647 23.49 5.60 -3.35
CA TYR A 647 22.96 6.78 -4.03
C TYR A 647 24.06 7.65 -4.65
N VAL A 648 25.07 8.04 -3.86
CA VAL A 648 26.16 8.93 -4.31
C VAL A 648 26.96 8.29 -5.44
N VAL A 649 27.29 7.00 -5.32
CA VAL A 649 28.01 6.27 -6.36
C VAL A 649 27.23 6.21 -7.67
N LEU A 650 25.95 5.83 -7.62
CA LEU A 650 25.13 5.74 -8.83
C LEU A 650 24.90 7.10 -9.50
N ARG A 651 24.75 8.17 -8.71
CA ARG A 651 24.68 9.55 -9.22
C ARG A 651 25.98 9.96 -9.92
N LEU A 652 27.13 9.69 -9.32
CA LEU A 652 28.43 10.00 -9.92
C LEU A 652 28.71 9.19 -11.19
N LEU A 653 28.24 7.94 -11.25
CA LEU A 653 28.29 7.14 -12.47
C LEU A 653 27.37 7.71 -13.54
N LEU A 654 26.13 8.07 -13.18
CA LEU A 654 25.18 8.70 -14.09
C LEU A 654 25.75 9.96 -14.74
N ALA A 655 26.41 10.83 -13.96
CA ALA A 655 27.05 12.03 -14.48
C ALA A 655 28.16 11.72 -15.51
N ARG A 656 28.88 10.61 -15.35
CA ARG A 656 29.92 10.17 -16.29
C ARG A 656 29.37 9.50 -17.56
N PHE A 657 28.14 8.98 -17.50
CA PHE A 657 27.45 8.36 -18.64
C PHE A 657 26.51 9.32 -19.38
N ALA A 658 26.30 10.53 -18.86
CA ALA A 658 25.52 11.56 -19.54
C ALA A 658 26.30 12.14 -20.74
N ASP A 659 25.62 12.35 -21.86
CA ASP A 659 26.21 12.85 -23.11
C ASP A 659 26.10 14.37 -23.28
N GLY A 660 25.85 15.09 -22.18
CA GLY A 660 25.64 16.54 -22.15
C GLY A 660 24.27 17.02 -22.66
N LYS A 661 23.50 16.16 -23.34
CA LYS A 661 22.13 16.48 -23.82
C LYS A 661 21.05 15.82 -22.98
N SER A 662 21.26 14.58 -22.52
CA SER A 662 20.31 13.88 -21.65
C SER A 662 20.97 12.78 -20.82
N ALA A 663 20.47 12.56 -19.61
CA ALA A 663 20.91 11.43 -18.78
C ALA A 663 20.30 10.12 -19.32
N PRO A 664 21.06 9.01 -19.40
CA PRO A 664 20.52 7.74 -19.87
C PRO A 664 19.47 7.17 -18.91
N ARG A 665 18.54 6.37 -19.44
CA ARG A 665 17.57 5.66 -18.61
C ARG A 665 18.28 4.58 -17.79
N MET A 666 17.95 4.51 -16.50
CA MET A 666 18.55 3.53 -15.59
C MET A 666 17.56 2.38 -15.34
N LEU A 667 18.02 1.16 -15.56
CA LEU A 667 17.25 -0.05 -15.28
C LEU A 667 17.90 -0.83 -14.14
N ILE A 668 17.28 -0.76 -12.95
CA ILE A 668 17.78 -1.39 -11.74
C ILE A 668 17.09 -2.74 -11.52
N LEU A 669 17.85 -3.83 -11.58
CA LEU A 669 17.40 -5.14 -11.14
C LEU A 669 17.86 -5.36 -9.69
N ARG A 670 16.91 -5.28 -8.75
CA ARG A 670 17.17 -5.63 -7.34
C ARG A 670 17.00 -7.13 -7.15
N MET A 671 18.07 -7.80 -6.77
CA MET A 671 18.04 -9.18 -6.31
C MET A 671 18.06 -9.21 -4.78
N GLN A 672 17.33 -10.15 -4.19
CA GLN A 672 17.29 -10.34 -2.73
C GLN A 672 17.27 -11.82 -2.41
N SER A 673 17.90 -12.21 -1.31
CA SER A 673 18.00 -13.61 -0.88
C SER A 673 16.62 -14.26 -0.78
N GLU A 674 15.70 -13.58 -0.10
CA GLU A 674 14.35 -14.08 0.22
C GLU A 674 13.27 -13.28 -0.52
N GLY A 675 12.14 -13.93 -0.87
CA GLY A 675 11.04 -13.29 -1.61
C GLY A 675 10.05 -12.51 -0.74
N ARG A 676 9.11 -11.78 -1.39
CA ARG A 676 8.03 -11.03 -0.71
C ARG A 676 7.12 -11.90 0.19
N GLY A 677 7.14 -13.22 0.03
CA GLY A 677 6.36 -14.18 0.83
C GLY A 677 7.17 -14.90 1.91
N ALA A 678 8.50 -14.79 1.89
CA ALA A 678 9.32 -15.37 2.94
C ALA A 678 9.19 -14.51 4.20
N ARG A 679 8.71 -15.12 5.28
CA ARG A 679 8.99 -14.73 6.68
C ARG A 679 8.81 -13.25 7.06
N ARG A 680 7.96 -12.49 6.34
CA ARG A 680 7.71 -11.05 6.60
C ARG A 680 7.32 -10.73 8.03
N ASP A 681 6.78 -11.71 8.76
CA ASP A 681 6.32 -11.58 10.13
C ASP A 681 7.26 -12.22 11.17
N GLU A 682 8.36 -12.91 10.77
CA GLU A 682 9.22 -13.70 11.67
C GLU A 682 10.51 -12.97 12.10
N ASP A 683 11.05 -12.11 11.24
CA ASP A 683 12.22 -11.27 11.55
C ASP A 683 12.07 -9.88 10.91
N LEU A 684 11.43 -8.95 11.65
CA LEU A 684 11.32 -7.52 11.29
C LEU A 684 12.68 -6.87 10.94
N PHE A 685 13.78 -7.48 11.38
CA PHE A 685 15.14 -7.00 11.19
C PHE A 685 15.96 -7.86 10.21
N ALA A 686 15.33 -8.68 9.36
CA ALA A 686 16.04 -9.46 8.35
C ALA A 686 16.77 -8.56 7.34
N GLY A 687 17.97 -8.98 6.91
CA GLY A 687 18.80 -8.22 5.97
C GLY A 687 18.13 -7.96 4.62
N SER A 688 17.28 -8.89 4.18
CA SER A 688 16.47 -8.78 2.95
C SER A 688 15.46 -7.63 3.00
N HIS A 689 14.91 -7.31 4.19
CA HIS A 689 14.03 -6.16 4.40
C HIS A 689 14.80 -4.84 4.32
N GLY A 690 15.97 -4.78 4.97
CA GLY A 690 16.87 -3.64 4.86
C GLY A 690 17.31 -3.37 3.43
N LEU A 691 17.71 -4.43 2.68
CA LEU A 691 18.05 -4.33 1.27
C LEU A 691 16.88 -3.80 0.44
N PHE A 692 15.67 -4.30 0.69
CA PHE A 692 14.47 -3.83 0.00
C PHE A 692 14.22 -2.34 0.25
N ALA A 693 14.28 -1.88 1.50
CA ALA A 693 14.08 -0.50 1.87
C ALA A 693 15.13 0.44 1.26
N VAL A 694 16.42 0.07 1.36
CA VAL A 694 17.54 0.85 0.82
C VAL A 694 17.36 1.09 -0.68
N ILE A 695 17.10 0.03 -1.45
CA ILE A 695 17.01 0.15 -2.91
C ILE A 695 15.74 0.87 -3.35
N GLN A 696 14.64 0.77 -2.60
CA GLN A 696 13.44 1.58 -2.86
C GLN A 696 13.72 3.07 -2.67
N ALA A 697 14.37 3.45 -1.56
CA ALA A 697 14.73 4.84 -1.30
C ALA A 697 15.70 5.40 -2.35
N VAL A 698 16.74 4.63 -2.72
CA VAL A 698 17.70 5.00 -3.76
C VAL A 698 16.99 5.22 -5.10
N ALA A 699 16.17 4.27 -5.55
CA ALA A 699 15.47 4.38 -6.84
C ALA A 699 14.50 5.58 -6.87
N GLN A 700 13.84 5.87 -5.74
CA GLN A 700 12.92 6.98 -5.61
C GLN A 700 13.64 8.33 -5.79
N VAL A 701 14.73 8.56 -5.07
CA VAL A 701 15.48 9.84 -5.09
C VAL A 701 16.37 9.99 -6.33
N LEU A 702 17.01 8.92 -6.79
CA LEU A 702 17.78 8.92 -8.03
C LEU A 702 16.92 9.20 -9.26
N GLY A 703 15.61 8.90 -9.18
CA GLY A 703 14.64 9.27 -10.20
C GLY A 703 14.50 10.78 -10.43
N SER A 704 14.99 11.63 -9.51
CA SER A 704 15.08 13.08 -9.73
C SER A 704 16.25 13.50 -10.60
N ASP A 705 17.24 12.63 -10.77
CA ASP A 705 18.44 12.90 -11.55
C ASP A 705 18.37 12.25 -12.95
N ALA A 706 17.62 11.14 -13.12
CA ALA A 706 17.33 10.49 -14.41
C ALA A 706 16.04 9.65 -14.39
N PRO A 707 15.49 9.23 -15.54
CA PRO A 707 14.44 8.22 -15.59
C PRO A 707 14.93 6.88 -15.02
N VAL A 708 14.43 6.48 -13.85
CA VAL A 708 14.79 5.23 -13.16
C VAL A 708 13.61 4.28 -13.13
N PHE A 709 13.83 3.04 -13.57
CA PHE A 709 12.91 1.94 -13.33
C PHE A 709 13.60 0.84 -12.50
N MET A 710 12.90 0.30 -11.51
CA MET A 710 13.42 -0.76 -10.65
C MET A 710 12.47 -1.94 -10.61
N GLN A 711 13.02 -3.14 -10.83
CA GLN A 711 12.32 -4.42 -10.70
C GLN A 711 13.00 -5.30 -9.67
N GLY A 712 12.21 -5.94 -8.79
CA GLY A 712 12.70 -6.88 -7.78
C GLY A 712 12.61 -8.33 -8.23
N LEU A 713 13.60 -9.14 -7.86
CA LEU A 713 13.67 -10.57 -8.10
C LEU A 713 14.15 -11.30 -6.84
N ALA A 714 13.38 -12.29 -6.39
CA ALA A 714 13.75 -13.13 -5.26
C ALA A 714 14.64 -14.28 -5.72
N LEU A 715 15.72 -14.56 -4.99
CA LEU A 715 16.64 -15.62 -5.34
C LEU A 715 16.21 -16.96 -4.77
N ASP A 716 15.59 -17.02 -3.60
CA ASP A 716 15.10 -18.27 -3.02
C ASP A 716 13.69 -18.63 -3.52
N VAL A 717 13.64 -19.25 -4.71
CA VAL A 717 12.39 -19.71 -5.34
C VAL A 717 12.49 -21.19 -5.72
N PRO A 718 11.44 -22.01 -5.49
CA PRO A 718 11.40 -23.41 -5.91
C PRO A 718 11.61 -23.58 -7.42
N ALA A 719 12.23 -24.69 -7.81
CA ALA A 719 12.52 -24.98 -9.23
C ALA A 719 11.26 -24.97 -10.12
N SER A 720 10.12 -25.42 -9.59
CA SER A 720 8.83 -25.44 -10.29
C SER A 720 8.30 -24.05 -10.65
N GLN A 721 8.69 -23.01 -9.91
CA GLN A 721 8.22 -21.62 -10.11
C GLN A 721 9.26 -20.74 -10.81
N LEU A 722 10.49 -21.23 -11.00
CA LEU A 722 11.62 -20.46 -11.49
C LEU A 722 11.37 -19.87 -12.89
N ARG A 723 10.94 -20.69 -13.84
CA ARG A 723 10.68 -20.27 -15.22
C ARG A 723 9.64 -19.16 -15.28
N TRP A 724 8.59 -19.29 -14.47
CA TRP A 724 7.53 -18.28 -14.40
C TRP A 724 8.05 -16.96 -13.81
N GLN A 725 8.79 -17.02 -12.70
CA GLN A 725 9.38 -15.82 -12.08
C GLN A 725 10.33 -15.09 -13.04
N GLN A 726 11.14 -15.85 -13.79
CA GLN A 726 12.07 -15.31 -14.79
C GLN A 726 11.31 -14.59 -15.92
N ASN A 727 10.32 -15.25 -16.53
CA ASN A 727 9.46 -14.65 -17.55
C ASN A 727 8.80 -13.37 -17.02
N GLY A 728 8.12 -13.44 -15.88
CA GLY A 728 7.40 -12.28 -15.32
C GLY A 728 8.33 -11.11 -14.96
N THR A 729 9.53 -11.40 -14.47
CA THR A 729 10.55 -10.37 -14.18
C THR A 729 11.06 -9.73 -15.46
N PHE A 730 11.36 -10.54 -16.48
CA PHE A 730 11.81 -10.05 -17.78
C PHE A 730 10.73 -9.18 -18.47
N SER A 731 9.47 -9.63 -18.47
CA SER A 731 8.34 -8.83 -18.96
C SER A 731 8.19 -7.50 -18.22
N ALA A 732 8.38 -7.51 -16.90
CA ALA A 732 8.29 -6.28 -16.11
C ALA A 732 9.40 -5.29 -16.45
N LEU A 733 10.62 -5.74 -16.78
CA LEU A 733 11.69 -4.87 -17.25
C LEU A 733 11.33 -4.13 -18.55
N GLN A 734 10.54 -4.75 -19.44
CA GLN A 734 10.07 -4.10 -20.68
C GLN A 734 9.10 -2.94 -20.41
N SER A 735 8.43 -2.93 -19.25
CA SER A 735 7.52 -1.83 -18.87
C SER A 735 8.24 -0.55 -18.44
N ALA A 736 9.57 -0.60 -18.31
CA ALA A 736 10.41 0.53 -17.96
C ALA A 736 10.42 1.63 -19.03
N PHE A 737 10.03 1.30 -20.26
CA PHE A 737 10.25 2.16 -21.42
C PHE A 737 8.98 2.90 -21.85
N PRO A 738 9.14 4.08 -22.49
CA PRO A 738 8.02 4.83 -23.05
C PRO A 738 7.17 4.00 -24.00
N ILE A 739 5.95 4.48 -24.26
CA ILE A 739 5.00 3.81 -25.13
C ILE A 739 4.51 4.76 -26.20
N ARG A 740 4.47 4.29 -27.45
CA ARG A 740 3.81 4.95 -28.57
C ARG A 740 2.45 4.30 -28.76
N LEU A 741 1.41 5.11 -28.83
CA LEU A 741 0.03 4.67 -29.01
C LEU A 741 -0.53 5.31 -30.28
N ALA A 742 -1.12 4.51 -31.15
CA ALA A 742 -1.89 5.02 -32.27
C ALA A 742 -3.12 5.77 -31.72
N HIS A 743 -3.35 6.99 -32.18
CA HIS A 743 -4.48 7.80 -31.74
C HIS A 743 -5.07 8.58 -32.93
N PRO A 744 -6.40 8.54 -33.14
CA PRO A 744 -7.03 9.14 -34.33
C PRO A 744 -6.92 10.67 -34.35
N THR A 745 -6.92 11.30 -33.18
CA THR A 745 -6.80 12.74 -33.05
C THR A 745 -5.34 13.15 -33.17
N ARG A 746 -5.03 14.07 -34.10
CA ARG A 746 -3.74 14.79 -34.07
C ARG A 746 -3.67 15.52 -32.73
N ALA A 747 -2.64 15.24 -31.94
CA ALA A 747 -2.43 15.94 -30.68
C ALA A 747 -2.38 17.46 -30.93
N SER A 748 -2.87 18.24 -29.97
CA SER A 748 -2.76 19.71 -29.96
C SER A 748 -1.32 20.15 -30.22
N ASP A 749 -1.13 21.39 -30.67
CA ASP A 749 0.20 21.96 -30.99
C ASP A 749 1.21 21.93 -29.81
N GLY A 750 0.76 21.68 -28.57
CA GLY A 750 1.60 21.55 -27.37
C GLY A 750 1.46 20.21 -26.59
N PRO A 751 2.46 19.87 -25.75
CA PRO A 751 2.45 18.65 -24.94
C PRO A 751 1.48 18.71 -23.75
N VAL A 752 1.04 17.53 -23.28
CA VAL A 752 0.20 17.37 -22.08
C VAL A 752 0.99 16.70 -20.96
N ALA A 753 0.91 17.22 -19.75
CA ALA A 753 1.61 16.67 -18.59
C ALA A 753 0.64 16.07 -17.56
N LEU A 754 1.07 15.00 -16.89
CA LEU A 754 0.41 14.42 -15.72
C LEU A 754 1.43 14.36 -14.57
N LEU A 755 1.18 15.10 -13.50
CA LEU A 755 1.94 15.03 -12.26
C LEU A 755 1.13 14.22 -11.25
N SER A 756 1.65 13.06 -10.86
CA SER A 756 1.06 12.24 -9.82
C SER A 756 1.89 12.35 -8.55
N TYR A 757 1.30 12.71 -7.41
CA TYR A 757 2.05 12.95 -6.18
C TYR A 757 1.44 12.29 -4.94
N SER A 758 2.27 12.04 -3.94
CA SER A 758 1.94 11.48 -2.63
C SER A 758 2.82 12.08 -1.55
N THR A 759 2.34 12.05 -0.31
CA THR A 759 3.07 12.61 0.84
C THR A 759 3.08 11.61 1.98
N ARG A 760 4.16 11.51 2.75
CA ARG A 760 4.32 10.50 3.82
C ARG A 760 5.10 11.07 5.02
N PRO A 761 4.66 10.87 6.28
CA PRO A 761 5.36 11.41 7.43
C PRO A 761 6.77 10.82 7.57
N CYS A 762 7.75 11.66 7.92
CA CYS A 762 9.16 11.31 8.07
C CYS A 762 9.86 11.94 9.29
N GLY A 763 9.17 12.81 10.01
CA GLY A 763 9.61 13.39 11.27
C GLY A 763 8.37 13.65 12.11
N ARG A 764 7.77 12.62 12.68
CA ARG A 764 6.54 12.73 13.49
C ARG A 764 6.79 12.14 14.87
N ASP A 765 6.61 12.98 15.88
CA ASP A 765 6.62 12.59 17.28
C ASP A 765 5.19 12.41 17.78
N PRO A 766 4.79 11.20 18.20
CA PRO A 766 3.49 10.96 18.81
C PRO A 766 3.21 11.78 20.08
N ALA A 767 4.24 12.36 20.72
CA ALA A 767 4.09 13.23 21.89
C ALA A 767 3.63 14.68 21.56
N GLY A 768 3.49 15.03 20.27
CA GLY A 768 2.80 16.25 19.84
C GLY A 768 3.67 17.51 19.67
N HIS A 769 4.91 17.36 19.20
CA HIS A 769 5.72 18.52 18.81
C HIS A 769 5.25 19.11 17.47
N ASP A 770 5.05 20.44 17.41
CA ASP A 770 4.53 21.20 16.25
C ASP A 770 5.49 21.27 15.03
N ARG A 771 6.33 20.25 14.85
CA ARG A 771 7.42 20.18 13.85
C ARG A 771 7.33 18.94 12.97
N ASP A 772 6.11 18.48 12.69
CA ASP A 772 5.90 17.34 11.80
C ASP A 772 6.49 17.61 10.40
N GLN A 773 7.24 16.65 9.88
CA GLN A 773 7.79 16.68 8.53
C GLN A 773 7.26 15.54 7.67
N GLN A 774 7.10 15.81 6.38
CA GLN A 774 6.65 14.86 5.37
C GLN A 774 7.64 14.78 4.22
N VAL A 775 7.84 13.56 3.72
CA VAL A 775 8.40 13.34 2.39
C VAL A 775 7.30 13.57 1.38
N PHE A 776 7.47 14.60 0.55
CA PHE A 776 6.68 14.86 -0.64
C PHE A 776 7.31 14.10 -1.81
N SER A 777 6.52 13.34 -2.56
CA SER A 777 6.98 12.58 -3.72
C SER A 777 6.05 12.76 -4.91
N ALA A 778 6.59 13.13 -6.07
CA ALA A 778 5.82 13.22 -7.30
C ALA A 778 6.50 12.48 -8.46
N ARG A 779 5.72 12.13 -9.48
CA ARG A 779 6.18 11.59 -10.76
C ARG A 779 5.57 12.40 -11.89
N THR A 780 6.43 12.84 -12.79
CA THR A 780 6.02 13.60 -13.98
C THR A 780 5.97 12.66 -15.19
N TYR A 781 4.82 12.66 -15.85
CA TYR A 781 4.61 12.00 -17.13
C TYR A 781 4.34 13.05 -18.19
N LEU A 782 4.92 12.88 -19.38
CA LEU A 782 4.76 13.79 -20.50
C LEU A 782 4.23 13.01 -21.70
N ALA A 783 3.24 13.61 -22.36
CA ALA A 783 2.64 13.07 -23.56
C ALA A 783 2.82 14.06 -24.72
N THR A 784 3.47 13.59 -25.79
CA THR A 784 3.80 14.39 -26.98
C THR A 784 3.24 13.74 -28.24
N SER A 785 3.05 14.53 -29.31
CA SER A 785 2.69 13.99 -30.63
C SER A 785 3.79 13.09 -31.19
N ASN A 786 3.44 11.95 -31.80
CA ASN A 786 4.40 11.06 -32.46
C ASN A 786 5.18 11.76 -33.60
N ALA A 787 4.54 12.71 -34.30
CA ALA A 787 5.19 13.49 -35.36
C ALA A 787 6.31 14.40 -34.81
N ALA A 788 6.17 14.89 -33.58
CA ALA A 788 7.18 15.72 -32.92
C ALA A 788 8.39 14.89 -32.42
N SER A 789 8.25 13.57 -32.27
CA SER A 789 9.35 12.65 -31.92
C SER A 789 10.19 12.18 -33.11
N GLY A 790 9.89 12.63 -34.34
CA GLY A 790 10.79 12.50 -35.49
C GLY A 790 10.88 11.12 -36.18
N GLU A 791 10.10 10.12 -35.76
CA GLU A 791 10.24 8.75 -36.28
C GLU A 791 8.98 8.16 -36.94
N ASP A 792 7.78 8.73 -36.73
CA ASP A 792 6.53 8.16 -37.24
C ASP A 792 5.67 9.21 -37.96
N THR A 793 5.22 8.91 -39.18
CA THR A 793 4.27 9.73 -39.96
C THR A 793 2.81 9.52 -39.56
N GLN A 794 2.52 8.55 -38.68
CA GLN A 794 1.16 8.27 -38.20
C GLN A 794 0.78 9.11 -36.97
N PRO A 795 -0.46 9.63 -36.92
CA PRO A 795 -0.95 10.35 -35.74
C PRO A 795 -0.99 9.42 -34.52
N GLY A 796 -0.49 9.92 -33.39
CA GLY A 796 -0.43 9.15 -32.17
C GLY A 796 0.24 9.89 -31.03
N LEU A 797 0.30 9.21 -29.89
CA LEU A 797 0.78 9.74 -28.62
C LEU A 797 2.03 8.98 -28.17
N HIS A 798 3.11 9.71 -27.91
CA HIS A 798 4.28 9.20 -27.23
C HIS A 798 4.21 9.59 -25.75
N LEU A 799 4.07 8.60 -24.88
CA LEU A 799 3.90 8.78 -23.44
C LEU A 799 5.12 8.24 -22.68
N ALA A 800 5.75 9.11 -21.89
CA ALA A 800 6.97 8.79 -21.15
C ALA A 800 6.89 9.20 -19.68
N HIS A 801 7.50 8.39 -18.81
CA HIS A 801 7.90 8.82 -17.46
C HIS A 801 9.19 9.62 -17.57
N MET A 802 9.15 10.87 -17.10
CA MET A 802 10.25 11.82 -17.23
C MET A 802 11.16 11.80 -16.01
N ARG A 803 10.60 12.03 -14.82
CA ARG A 803 11.36 12.13 -13.57
C ARG A 803 10.50 11.82 -12.35
N ASN A 804 11.18 11.54 -11.24
CA ASN A 804 10.61 11.60 -9.91
C ASN A 804 11.00 12.92 -9.24
N LEU A 805 10.20 13.37 -8.29
CA LEU A 805 10.46 14.53 -7.47
C LEU A 805 10.34 14.07 -6.03
N VAL A 806 11.34 14.36 -5.21
CA VAL A 806 11.33 13.99 -3.79
C VAL A 806 11.88 15.13 -2.97
N HIS A 807 11.13 15.55 -1.95
CA HIS A 807 11.52 16.64 -1.07
C HIS A 807 10.99 16.45 0.34
N VAL A 808 11.66 17.03 1.34
CA VAL A 808 11.21 17.02 2.73
C VAL A 808 10.64 18.38 3.05
N GLN A 809 9.39 18.43 3.48
CA GLN A 809 8.67 19.66 3.83
C GLN A 809 8.13 19.59 5.25
N SER A 810 8.03 20.74 5.90
CA SER A 810 7.30 20.89 7.15
C SER A 810 5.79 20.81 6.91
N ALA A 811 5.02 20.50 7.96
CA ALA A 811 3.57 20.53 7.91
C ALA A 811 3.01 21.91 7.51
N ARG A 812 3.73 23.01 7.78
CA ARG A 812 3.32 24.37 7.39
C ARG A 812 3.51 24.63 5.89
N GLU A 813 4.58 24.10 5.30
CA GLU A 813 4.86 24.21 3.86
C GLU A 813 3.98 23.29 3.02
N PHE A 814 3.30 22.32 3.65
CA PHE A 814 2.44 21.35 2.99
C PHE A 814 1.29 21.97 2.18
N GLU A 815 0.78 23.15 2.59
CA GLU A 815 -0.29 23.82 1.84
C GLU A 815 0.20 24.46 0.53
N ASN A 816 1.50 24.79 0.45
CA ASN A 816 2.12 25.46 -0.70
C ASN A 816 3.44 24.76 -1.06
N PRO A 817 3.39 23.55 -1.64
CA PRO A 817 4.59 22.77 -1.90
C PRO A 817 5.40 23.39 -3.05
N THR A 818 6.55 23.98 -2.72
CA THR A 818 7.48 24.59 -3.70
C THR A 818 7.80 23.66 -4.86
N ILE A 819 7.97 22.36 -4.59
CA ILE A 819 8.30 21.36 -5.61
C ILE A 819 7.23 21.19 -6.70
N LEU A 820 5.95 21.44 -6.40
CA LEU A 820 4.91 21.43 -7.43
C LEU A 820 4.97 22.70 -8.28
N PHE A 821 5.15 23.87 -7.66
CA PHE A 821 5.29 25.13 -8.40
C PHE A 821 6.51 25.11 -9.33
N ASP A 822 7.66 24.64 -8.85
CA ASP A 822 8.89 24.55 -9.65
C ASP A 822 8.71 23.62 -10.87
N GLU A 823 8.05 22.47 -10.68
CA GLU A 823 7.82 21.53 -11.77
C GLU A 823 6.75 22.04 -12.76
N ILE A 824 5.69 22.70 -12.28
CA ILE A 824 4.69 23.32 -13.13
C ILE A 824 5.32 24.47 -13.94
N ALA A 825 6.14 25.30 -13.31
CA ALA A 825 6.88 26.38 -13.99
C ALA A 825 7.78 25.84 -15.10
N ARG A 826 8.49 24.75 -14.83
CA ARG A 826 9.32 24.08 -15.82
C ARG A 826 8.48 23.53 -16.99
N LEU A 827 7.39 22.82 -16.70
CA LEU A 827 6.51 22.29 -17.73
C LEU A 827 5.88 23.41 -18.58
N TYR A 828 5.49 24.52 -17.94
CA TYR A 828 4.98 25.70 -18.61
C TYR A 828 6.04 26.32 -19.54
N ALA A 829 7.30 26.42 -19.10
CA ALA A 829 8.43 26.85 -19.92
C ALA A 829 8.71 25.90 -21.09
N ASP A 830 8.49 24.59 -20.92
CA ASP A 830 8.59 23.57 -21.97
C ASP A 830 7.39 23.59 -22.96
N GLY A 831 6.50 24.58 -22.86
CA GLY A 831 5.34 24.75 -23.74
C GLY A 831 4.10 23.94 -23.34
N CYS A 832 4.10 23.31 -22.16
CA CYS A 832 2.92 22.60 -21.66
C CYS A 832 1.88 23.61 -21.18
N ARG A 833 0.67 23.54 -21.73
CA ARG A 833 -0.49 24.37 -21.33
C ARG A 833 -1.61 23.57 -20.67
N HIS A 834 -1.55 22.24 -20.74
CA HIS A 834 -2.52 21.34 -20.12
C HIS A 834 -1.83 20.42 -19.12
N ILE A 835 -2.10 20.62 -17.82
CA ILE A 835 -1.39 19.95 -16.72
C ILE A 835 -2.40 19.26 -15.81
N MET A 836 -2.38 17.93 -15.78
CA MET A 836 -3.18 17.12 -14.85
C MET A 836 -2.42 16.93 -13.52
N LEU A 837 -3.02 17.34 -12.39
CA LEU A 837 -2.49 17.14 -11.06
C LEU A 837 -3.28 16.03 -10.35
N LEU A 838 -2.68 14.86 -10.20
CA LEU A 838 -3.29 13.69 -9.56
C LEU A 838 -2.69 13.44 -8.17
N TRP A 839 -3.49 13.56 -7.12
CA TRP A 839 -3.00 13.41 -5.75
C TRP A 839 -3.29 12.03 -5.13
N ASN A 840 -2.42 11.60 -4.20
CA ASN A 840 -2.50 10.35 -3.46
C ASN A 840 -1.91 10.50 -2.04
N HIS A 841 -2.65 11.02 -1.05
CA HIS A 841 -2.07 11.30 0.28
C HIS A 841 -1.93 10.05 1.19
N PHE A 842 -0.81 9.92 1.93
CA PHE A 842 -0.63 8.84 2.92
C PHE A 842 -1.61 9.00 4.07
N GLY A 843 -2.22 7.90 4.50
CA GLY A 843 -3.21 7.94 5.56
C GLY A 843 -4.55 8.54 5.15
N ALA A 844 -4.74 8.91 3.87
CA ALA A 844 -6.04 9.22 3.27
C ALA A 844 -7.02 8.03 3.28
N ARG A 845 -6.65 6.92 3.92
CA ARG A 845 -7.53 5.81 4.28
C ARG A 845 -7.98 5.79 5.76
N ARG A 846 -7.71 6.84 6.53
CA ARG A 846 -8.19 7.00 7.93
C ARG A 846 -9.40 7.92 7.99
N ILE A 847 -10.09 7.99 9.13
CA ILE A 847 -11.28 8.84 9.25
C ILE A 847 -10.97 10.32 9.03
N GLY A 848 -11.85 11.00 8.30
CA GLY A 848 -11.76 12.39 7.86
C GLY A 848 -11.27 12.60 6.43
N ARG A 849 -11.29 11.59 5.53
CA ARG A 849 -10.62 11.62 4.21
C ARG A 849 -11.00 12.79 3.30
N GLY A 850 -12.27 13.18 3.26
CA GLY A 850 -12.74 14.33 2.45
C GLY A 850 -12.62 15.69 3.12
N ALA A 851 -12.06 15.78 4.35
CA ALA A 851 -11.82 17.07 4.97
C ALA A 851 -10.75 17.86 4.19
N ASN A 852 -10.95 19.17 4.03
CA ASN A 852 -10.07 20.07 3.27
C ASN A 852 -8.57 19.94 3.60
N ARG A 853 -8.22 19.59 4.85
CA ARG A 853 -6.84 19.32 5.29
C ARG A 853 -6.15 18.16 4.55
N HIS A 854 -6.91 17.30 3.86
CA HIS A 854 -6.41 16.14 3.11
C HIS A 854 -6.42 16.34 1.59
N ALA A 855 -6.92 17.47 1.08
CA ALA A 855 -6.81 17.90 -0.32
C ALA A 855 -6.37 19.38 -0.41
N PRO A 856 -5.24 19.77 0.25
CA PRO A 856 -4.83 21.17 0.33
C PRO A 856 -4.56 21.78 -1.05
N HIS A 857 -4.15 20.99 -2.05
CA HIS A 857 -3.83 21.51 -3.38
C HIS A 857 -5.05 21.60 -4.31
N ALA A 858 -6.24 21.38 -3.77
CA ALA A 858 -7.52 21.72 -4.39
C ALA A 858 -8.18 22.92 -3.70
N ASN A 859 -7.46 23.59 -2.78
CA ASN A 859 -7.97 24.75 -2.07
C ASN A 859 -7.79 26.05 -2.87
N ARG A 860 -8.56 27.07 -2.46
CA ARG A 860 -8.58 28.41 -3.09
C ARG A 860 -7.21 29.07 -3.18
N ARG A 861 -6.38 28.93 -2.15
CA ARG A 861 -5.09 29.62 -2.05
C ARG A 861 -4.08 29.06 -3.04
N PHE A 862 -3.97 27.74 -3.10
CA PHE A 862 -3.04 27.06 -4.01
C PHE A 862 -3.43 27.30 -5.48
N LEU A 863 -4.70 27.09 -5.82
CA LEU A 863 -5.20 27.26 -7.19
C LEU A 863 -5.16 28.73 -7.64
N GLY A 864 -5.52 29.68 -6.77
CA GLY A 864 -5.44 31.10 -7.09
C GLY A 864 -4.01 31.55 -7.38
N ARG A 865 -3.01 31.00 -6.68
CA ARG A 865 -1.61 31.27 -6.97
C ARG A 865 -1.16 30.66 -8.29
N LEU A 866 -1.57 29.42 -8.61
CA LEU A 866 -1.28 28.81 -9.91
C LEU A 866 -1.87 29.61 -11.08
N ALA A 867 -3.09 30.12 -10.93
CA ALA A 867 -3.73 30.96 -11.94
C ALA A 867 -2.98 32.29 -12.16
N GLN A 868 -2.44 32.88 -11.09
CA GLN A 868 -1.62 34.10 -11.16
C GLN A 868 -0.25 33.84 -11.80
N ASP A 869 0.43 32.77 -11.39
CA ASP A 869 1.78 32.45 -11.86
C ASP A 869 1.78 31.87 -13.29
N PHE A 870 0.69 31.21 -13.70
CA PHE A 870 0.55 30.50 -14.98
C PHE A 870 -0.83 30.74 -15.66
N PRO A 871 -1.14 31.97 -16.08
CA PRO A 871 -2.48 32.35 -16.55
C PRO A 871 -2.95 31.58 -17.79
N ASP A 872 -2.04 31.21 -18.70
CA ASP A 872 -2.38 30.47 -19.92
C ASP A 872 -2.43 28.95 -19.73
N ALA A 873 -2.10 28.46 -18.53
CA ALA A 873 -2.11 27.02 -18.24
C ALA A 873 -3.47 26.60 -17.67
N THR A 874 -4.07 25.55 -18.22
CA THR A 874 -5.19 24.86 -17.58
C THR A 874 -4.66 23.74 -16.69
N VAL A 875 -4.97 23.83 -15.39
CA VAL A 875 -4.61 22.82 -14.41
C VAL A 875 -5.84 21.99 -14.04
N TYR A 876 -5.78 20.68 -14.26
CA TYR A 876 -6.85 19.74 -13.93
C TYR A 876 -6.55 19.07 -12.60
N THR A 877 -7.26 19.42 -11.53
CA THR A 877 -7.14 18.78 -10.22
C THR A 877 -7.92 17.47 -10.20
N LEU A 878 -7.20 16.35 -10.12
CA LEU A 878 -7.75 15.01 -10.24
C LEU A 878 -7.54 14.21 -8.95
N SER A 879 -8.51 13.36 -8.65
CA SER A 879 -8.39 12.25 -7.71
C SER A 879 -8.75 10.93 -8.40
N LEU A 880 -8.35 9.81 -7.79
CA LEU A 880 -8.50 8.48 -8.35
C LEU A 880 -8.96 7.49 -7.28
N ASP A 881 -9.89 6.60 -7.64
CA ASP A 881 -10.22 5.45 -6.80
C ASP A 881 -10.34 4.15 -7.62
N VAL A 882 -10.12 3.01 -6.96
CA VAL A 882 -10.11 1.68 -7.57
C VAL A 882 -11.16 0.80 -6.91
N PHE A 883 -12.22 0.50 -7.65
CA PHE A 883 -13.32 -0.35 -7.24
C PHE A 883 -13.05 -1.78 -7.70
N GLN A 884 -12.99 -2.71 -6.76
CA GLN A 884 -12.87 -4.13 -7.07
C GLN A 884 -14.27 -4.67 -7.40
N ALA A 885 -14.40 -5.25 -8.60
CA ALA A 885 -15.69 -5.65 -9.14
C ALA A 885 -15.74 -7.15 -9.42
N THR A 886 -16.88 -7.76 -9.12
CA THR A 886 -17.13 -9.16 -9.47
C THR A 886 -17.52 -9.23 -10.93
N ARG A 887 -16.72 -9.92 -11.75
CA ARG A 887 -17.09 -10.18 -13.14
C ARG A 887 -18.26 -11.17 -13.17
N VAL A 888 -19.32 -10.80 -13.86
CA VAL A 888 -20.56 -11.60 -13.98
C VAL A 888 -20.72 -12.27 -15.33
N THR A 889 -19.91 -11.91 -16.32
CA THR A 889 -19.85 -12.58 -17.62
C THR A 889 -18.77 -13.68 -17.67
N SER A 890 -18.98 -14.66 -18.56
CA SER A 890 -18.07 -15.81 -18.75
C SER A 890 -16.77 -15.39 -19.44
N ARG A 891 -15.64 -16.04 -19.09
CA ARG A 891 -14.36 -15.87 -19.81
C ARG A 891 -14.48 -16.22 -21.29
N ARG A 892 -15.33 -17.19 -21.64
CA ARG A 892 -15.54 -17.61 -23.03
C ARG A 892 -16.16 -16.50 -23.87
N ASN A 893 -16.87 -15.56 -23.26
CA ASN A 893 -17.51 -14.44 -23.96
C ASN A 893 -16.61 -13.19 -24.02
N LEU A 894 -15.50 -13.18 -23.26
CA LEU A 894 -14.51 -12.11 -23.23
C LEU A 894 -13.17 -12.55 -23.84
N VAL A 895 -13.21 -13.49 -24.79
CA VAL A 895 -12.00 -13.90 -25.51
C VAL A 895 -11.41 -12.65 -26.13
N ASP A 896 -10.11 -12.44 -25.88
CA ASP A 896 -9.34 -11.32 -26.43
C ASP A 896 -9.83 -9.90 -26.04
N ARG A 897 -10.73 -9.80 -25.05
CA ARG A 897 -11.19 -8.54 -24.44
C ARG A 897 -10.61 -8.36 -23.04
N HIS A 898 -9.70 -7.40 -22.90
CA HIS A 898 -8.93 -7.21 -21.67
C HIS A 898 -8.98 -5.77 -21.13
N ALA A 899 -9.47 -4.83 -21.95
CA ALA A 899 -9.57 -3.42 -21.65
C ALA A 899 -11.00 -2.95 -21.88
N PHE A 900 -11.53 -2.23 -20.91
CA PHE A 900 -12.88 -1.72 -20.96
C PHE A 900 -12.87 -0.29 -20.44
N GLU A 901 -13.73 0.59 -20.94
CA GLU A 901 -13.76 1.97 -20.47
C GLU A 901 -15.16 2.59 -20.50
N VAL A 902 -15.43 3.44 -19.52
CA VAL A 902 -16.56 4.39 -19.56
C VAL A 902 -15.94 5.74 -19.86
N PHE A 903 -16.29 6.34 -20.99
CA PHE A 903 -15.57 7.52 -21.49
C PHE A 903 -16.45 8.74 -21.68
N ARG A 904 -17.79 8.63 -21.60
CA ARG A 904 -18.69 9.80 -21.59
C ARG A 904 -19.17 10.09 -20.17
N VAL A 905 -19.33 11.38 -19.85
CA VAL A 905 -19.81 11.80 -18.52
C VAL A 905 -21.23 11.31 -18.26
N ARG A 906 -22.11 11.34 -19.27
CA ARG A 906 -23.48 10.79 -19.17
C ARG A 906 -23.52 9.32 -18.74
N GLU A 907 -22.53 8.53 -19.16
CA GLU A 907 -22.43 7.09 -18.83
C GLU A 907 -21.98 6.87 -17.38
N HIS A 908 -21.60 7.94 -16.66
CA HIS A 908 -21.31 7.95 -15.23
C HIS A 908 -22.47 8.51 -14.38
N GLU A 909 -23.59 8.95 -14.95
CA GLU A 909 -24.72 9.49 -14.16
C GLU A 909 -25.22 8.45 -13.14
N ALA A 910 -25.41 7.21 -13.60
CA ALA A 910 -25.82 6.10 -12.75
C ALA A 910 -24.78 5.70 -11.68
N PHE A 911 -23.51 6.08 -11.84
CA PHE A 911 -22.50 5.87 -10.79
C PHE A 911 -22.86 6.63 -9.51
N TRP A 912 -23.50 7.78 -9.66
CA TRP A 912 -23.87 8.68 -8.58
C TRP A 912 -25.30 8.53 -8.09
N ASN A 913 -26.16 7.80 -8.79
CA ASN A 913 -27.53 7.53 -8.35
C ASN A 913 -27.49 7.01 -6.90
N ASP A 914 -28.29 7.63 -6.03
CA ASP A 914 -28.36 7.38 -4.58
C ASP A 914 -27.15 7.83 -3.71
N ALA A 915 -26.21 8.62 -4.26
CA ALA A 915 -25.23 9.33 -3.43
C ALA A 915 -25.85 10.60 -2.81
N GLU A 916 -25.44 10.94 -1.58
CA GLU A 916 -25.72 12.25 -0.97
C GLU A 916 -25.41 13.37 -1.98
N PRO A 917 -26.31 14.33 -2.22
CA PRO A 917 -26.10 15.42 -3.17
C PRO A 917 -24.75 16.13 -2.95
N ASN A 918 -24.39 16.34 -1.68
CA ASN A 918 -23.13 16.97 -1.26
C ASN A 918 -21.87 16.18 -1.70
N LEU A 919 -21.94 14.86 -1.86
CA LEU A 919 -20.83 14.06 -2.40
C LEU A 919 -20.63 14.30 -3.91
N ARG A 920 -21.71 14.60 -4.64
CA ARG A 920 -21.67 14.91 -6.08
C ARG A 920 -21.09 16.29 -6.37
N ASP A 921 -21.30 17.24 -5.46
CA ASP A 921 -20.89 18.63 -5.65
C ASP A 921 -19.36 18.81 -5.58
N GLU A 922 -18.63 17.88 -4.96
CA GLU A 922 -17.18 17.98 -4.78
C GLU A 922 -16.35 17.18 -5.81
N LEU A 923 -16.90 16.10 -6.38
CA LEU A 923 -16.17 15.18 -7.25
C LEU A 923 -17.01 14.77 -8.47
N ILE A 924 -16.46 14.97 -9.67
CA ILE A 924 -17.11 14.64 -10.94
C ILE A 924 -16.39 13.46 -11.60
N ALA A 925 -17.03 12.29 -11.64
CA ALA A 925 -16.54 11.15 -12.40
C ALA A 925 -16.63 11.41 -13.91
N PHE A 926 -15.50 11.39 -14.62
CA PHE A 926 -15.47 11.70 -16.06
C PHE A 926 -14.81 10.61 -16.92
N TYR A 927 -13.99 9.74 -16.31
CA TYR A 927 -13.34 8.63 -17.02
C TYR A 927 -13.18 7.42 -16.09
N THR A 928 -13.52 6.24 -16.59
CA THR A 928 -13.30 4.97 -15.89
C THR A 928 -12.62 3.97 -16.81
N PHE A 929 -11.52 3.37 -16.36
CA PHE A 929 -10.85 2.27 -17.05
C PHE A 929 -10.98 0.97 -16.25
N ALA A 930 -11.33 -0.12 -16.90
CA ALA A 930 -11.61 -1.39 -16.25
C ALA A 930 -10.84 -2.56 -16.86
N THR A 931 -10.44 -3.49 -16.00
CA THR A 931 -9.81 -4.75 -16.40
C THR A 931 -10.60 -5.89 -15.78
N LEU A 932 -11.17 -6.78 -16.58
CA LEU A 932 -12.08 -7.85 -16.11
C LEU A 932 -11.40 -9.24 -16.05
N ALA A 933 -10.14 -9.27 -15.59
CA ALA A 933 -9.36 -10.49 -15.44
C ALA A 933 -8.89 -10.70 -13.99
N ILE A 934 -9.14 -11.91 -13.48
CA ILE A 934 -8.64 -12.38 -12.17
C ILE A 934 -7.30 -13.05 -12.39
N VAL A 935 -6.24 -12.51 -11.79
CA VAL A 935 -4.92 -13.15 -11.73
C VAL A 935 -4.26 -12.89 -10.36
N GLY A 936 -3.42 -13.74 -9.77
CA GLY A 936 -2.49 -13.31 -8.69
C GLY A 936 -2.76 -13.83 -7.26
N ASP A 937 -1.73 -13.70 -6.43
CA ASP A 937 -1.59 -14.18 -5.04
C ASP A 937 -2.44 -13.38 -4.04
N GLU A 938 -2.81 -14.01 -2.91
CA GLU A 938 -3.64 -13.48 -1.82
C GLU A 938 -3.23 -12.09 -1.33
N GLN A 939 -1.96 -11.72 -1.38
CA GLN A 939 -1.48 -10.49 -0.76
C GLN A 939 -1.52 -9.24 -1.66
N ARG A 940 -1.26 -9.31 -2.97
CA ARG A 940 -1.20 -8.10 -3.84
C ARG A 940 -1.48 -8.39 -5.34
N ARG A 941 -2.76 -8.29 -5.74
CA ARG A 941 -3.34 -8.09 -7.11
C ARG A 941 -3.03 -9.15 -8.19
N PRO A 942 -3.81 -9.22 -9.30
CA PRO A 942 -5.08 -8.54 -9.67
C PRO A 942 -6.45 -9.28 -9.55
N GLN A 943 -7.50 -8.50 -9.30
CA GLN A 943 -8.90 -8.92 -9.51
C GLN A 943 -9.55 -8.03 -10.56
N SER A 944 -10.67 -8.50 -11.11
CA SER A 944 -11.54 -7.67 -11.92
C SER A 944 -11.93 -6.41 -11.16
N GLY A 945 -12.01 -5.30 -11.86
CA GLY A 945 -12.30 -4.02 -11.24
C GLY A 945 -12.21 -2.88 -12.23
N PHE A 946 -12.49 -1.70 -11.74
CA PHE A 946 -12.43 -0.47 -12.49
C PHE A 946 -11.78 0.65 -11.67
N CYS A 947 -11.13 1.55 -12.39
CA CYS A 947 -10.34 2.65 -11.88
C CYS A 947 -11.00 3.92 -12.40
N THR A 948 -11.57 4.73 -11.52
CA THR A 948 -12.33 5.93 -11.89
C THR A 948 -11.53 7.18 -11.53
N TYR A 949 -11.38 8.06 -12.51
CA TYR A 949 -10.77 9.38 -12.37
C TYR A 949 -11.88 10.41 -12.13
N PHE A 950 -11.68 11.22 -11.10
CA PHE A 950 -12.58 12.27 -10.67
C PHE A 950 -11.93 13.62 -10.89
N LEU A 951 -12.68 14.57 -11.43
CA LEU A 951 -12.34 15.98 -11.43
C LEU A 951 -12.85 16.58 -10.13
N GLU A 952 -11.97 17.26 -9.39
CA GLU A 952 -12.38 17.94 -8.16
C GLU A 952 -13.07 19.25 -8.50
N SER A 953 -14.24 19.47 -7.88
CA SER A 953 -15.08 20.62 -8.14
C SER A 953 -14.37 21.90 -7.71
N SER A 954 -14.45 22.87 -8.61
CA SER A 954 -13.80 24.15 -8.53
C SER A 954 -14.62 25.21 -7.78
N ALA A 955 -15.72 24.81 -7.12
CA ALA A 955 -16.40 25.62 -6.10
C ALA A 955 -15.45 26.02 -4.93
N ARG A 956 -14.27 25.40 -4.86
CA ARG A 956 -13.18 25.72 -3.94
C ARG A 956 -12.15 26.72 -4.49
N ALA A 957 -12.22 27.12 -5.76
CA ALA A 957 -11.31 28.10 -6.39
C ALA A 957 -11.84 29.55 -6.24
N SER A 958 -10.96 30.55 -6.41
CA SER A 958 -11.19 31.96 -6.09
C SER A 958 -12.17 32.68 -7.02
N ASP A 959 -12.29 34.01 -6.87
CA ASP A 959 -13.20 34.92 -7.60
C ASP A 959 -13.06 34.90 -9.15
N ASP A 960 -12.12 34.11 -9.69
CA ASP A 960 -11.84 33.98 -11.13
C ASP A 960 -12.49 32.69 -11.68
N LEU A 961 -13.79 32.80 -11.92
CA LEU A 961 -14.67 31.70 -12.34
C LEU A 961 -14.21 31.09 -13.68
N GLU A 962 -13.56 31.86 -14.55
CA GLU A 962 -13.19 31.42 -15.91
C GLU A 962 -12.09 30.35 -15.90
N TRP A 963 -11.03 30.53 -15.11
CA TRP A 963 -9.91 29.57 -15.02
C TRP A 963 -10.38 28.22 -14.47
N SER A 964 -11.28 28.26 -13.48
CA SER A 964 -11.85 27.08 -12.84
C SER A 964 -12.87 26.35 -13.73
N LEU A 965 -13.67 27.08 -14.51
CA LEU A 965 -14.62 26.52 -15.48
C LEU A 965 -13.92 25.93 -16.72
N ALA A 966 -12.73 26.40 -17.09
CA ALA A 966 -11.99 25.89 -18.25
C ALA A 966 -11.68 24.39 -18.13
N ALA A 967 -11.19 23.93 -16.97
CA ALA A 967 -10.90 22.52 -16.72
C ALA A 967 -12.17 21.65 -16.82
N GLN A 968 -13.27 22.13 -16.24
CA GLN A 968 -14.56 21.46 -16.29
C GLN A 968 -15.11 21.38 -17.73
N THR A 969 -15.03 22.48 -18.47
CA THR A 969 -15.49 22.56 -19.87
C THR A 969 -14.73 21.59 -20.77
N ASN A 970 -13.41 21.55 -20.63
CA ASN A 970 -12.51 20.69 -21.42
C ASN A 970 -12.75 19.19 -21.17
N LEU A 971 -13.11 18.78 -19.94
CA LEU A 971 -13.32 17.36 -19.60
C LEU A 971 -14.77 16.89 -19.73
N ILE A 972 -15.76 17.76 -19.45
CA ILE A 972 -17.18 17.40 -19.45
C ILE A 972 -17.85 17.60 -20.81
N GLY A 973 -17.32 18.49 -21.67
CA GLY A 973 -17.63 18.51 -23.10
C GLY A 973 -18.94 19.23 -23.49
N GLN A 974 -19.25 20.39 -22.90
CA GLN A 974 -20.45 21.15 -23.27
C GLN A 974 -20.31 22.03 -24.55
N LYS A 975 -19.13 22.18 -25.22
CA LYS A 975 -19.00 22.68 -26.62
C LYS A 975 -17.60 22.49 -27.31
N ARG A 976 -17.64 22.41 -28.66
CA ARG A 976 -16.66 22.54 -29.79
C ARG A 976 -15.31 21.77 -29.90
N ASP A 977 -14.50 21.55 -28.86
CA ASP A 977 -13.19 20.86 -29.06
C ASP A 977 -13.16 19.43 -28.49
N SER A 978 -13.72 18.49 -29.26
CA SER A 978 -13.64 17.06 -28.94
C SER A 978 -12.20 16.53 -28.95
N ALA A 979 -11.30 17.19 -29.69
CA ALA A 979 -9.93 16.71 -29.89
C ALA A 979 -9.09 16.83 -28.61
N LEU A 980 -9.17 17.95 -27.89
CA LEU A 980 -8.47 18.11 -26.61
C LEU A 980 -8.97 17.10 -25.58
N ARG A 981 -10.29 16.93 -25.45
CA ARG A 981 -10.87 15.96 -24.51
C ARG A 981 -10.38 14.55 -24.81
N ASP A 982 -10.40 14.14 -26.06
CA ASP A 982 -9.93 12.81 -26.48
C ASP A 982 -8.45 12.61 -26.18
N LEU A 983 -7.63 13.66 -26.35
CA LEU A 983 -6.21 13.65 -25.98
C LEU A 983 -6.02 13.46 -24.46
N LEU A 984 -6.75 14.21 -23.63
CA LEU A 984 -6.71 14.08 -22.17
C LEU A 984 -7.09 12.65 -21.75
N LEU A 985 -8.15 12.08 -22.32
CA LEU A 985 -8.54 10.68 -22.07
C LEU A 985 -7.49 9.68 -22.58
N ALA A 986 -6.84 9.95 -23.72
CA ALA A 986 -5.77 9.11 -24.25
C ALA A 986 -4.54 9.08 -23.33
N VAL A 987 -4.20 10.19 -22.68
CA VAL A 987 -3.15 10.24 -21.65
C VAL A 987 -3.50 9.31 -20.50
N LEU A 988 -4.70 9.45 -19.91
CA LEU A 988 -5.15 8.61 -18.80
C LEU A 988 -5.22 7.13 -19.19
N ARG A 989 -5.76 6.80 -20.37
CA ARG A 989 -5.76 5.44 -20.94
C ARG A 989 -4.33 4.91 -21.09
N GLY A 990 -3.44 5.72 -21.65
CA GLY A 990 -2.05 5.38 -21.91
C GLY A 990 -1.29 5.02 -20.64
N MET A 991 -1.62 5.62 -19.49
CA MET A 991 -1.04 5.26 -18.19
C MET A 991 -1.25 3.78 -17.83
N HIS A 992 -2.43 3.21 -18.14
CA HIS A 992 -2.75 1.81 -17.88
C HIS A 992 -1.90 0.84 -18.71
N TYR A 993 -1.44 1.26 -19.90
CA TYR A 993 -0.55 0.50 -20.76
C TYR A 993 0.93 0.76 -20.45
N LEU A 994 1.31 2.00 -20.14
CA LEU A 994 2.68 2.37 -19.78
C LEU A 994 3.17 1.51 -18.60
N HIS A 995 2.34 1.33 -17.57
CA HIS A 995 2.67 0.53 -16.38
C HIS A 995 2.28 -0.96 -16.49
N ALA A 996 1.88 -1.44 -17.67
CA ALA A 996 1.61 -2.86 -17.88
C ALA A 996 2.91 -3.68 -17.87
N GLN A 997 3.09 -4.51 -16.84
CA GLN A 997 4.29 -5.33 -16.61
C GLN A 997 4.25 -6.71 -17.28
N ARG A 998 3.20 -7.02 -18.05
CA ARG A 998 3.04 -8.32 -18.70
C ARG A 998 3.39 -8.22 -20.16
N GLU A 999 4.04 -9.26 -20.68
CA GLU A 999 4.23 -9.39 -22.12
C GLU A 999 2.89 -9.50 -22.86
N PRO A 1000 2.86 -9.03 -24.12
CA PRO A 1000 1.81 -9.41 -25.03
C PRO A 1000 1.70 -10.93 -25.11
N LYS A 1001 0.46 -11.45 -25.14
CA LYS A 1001 0.23 -12.87 -25.43
C LYS A 1001 0.79 -13.23 -26.81
N LYS A 1002 0.86 -14.54 -27.12
CA LYS A 1002 1.26 -15.05 -28.46
C LYS A 1002 0.49 -14.44 -29.63
N ASN A 1003 -0.71 -13.91 -29.41
CA ASN A 1003 -1.52 -13.20 -30.41
C ASN A 1003 -1.27 -11.67 -30.46
N GLY A 1004 -0.19 -11.17 -29.85
CA GLY A 1004 0.15 -9.74 -29.83
C GLY A 1004 -0.67 -8.91 -28.83
N GLN A 1005 -1.52 -9.52 -28.01
CA GLN A 1005 -2.38 -8.77 -27.09
C GLN A 1005 -1.71 -8.38 -25.77
N LEU A 1006 -1.55 -7.08 -25.54
CA LEU A 1006 -1.06 -6.54 -24.27
C LEU A 1006 -2.21 -6.38 -23.25
N ARG A 1007 -1.97 -6.83 -22.02
CA ARG A 1007 -2.93 -6.68 -20.92
C ARG A 1007 -2.63 -5.40 -20.12
N PRO A 1008 -3.54 -4.42 -20.07
CA PRO A 1008 -3.34 -3.21 -19.29
C PRO A 1008 -3.35 -3.51 -17.78
N CYS A 1009 -2.77 -2.60 -16.99
CA CYS A 1009 -2.85 -2.65 -15.53
C CYS A 1009 -4.10 -1.90 -15.03
N LEU A 1010 -4.73 -2.38 -13.93
CA LEU A 1010 -5.91 -1.72 -13.37
C LEU A 1010 -5.58 -0.39 -12.68
N ALA A 1011 -4.52 -0.33 -11.88
CA ALA A 1011 -4.13 0.89 -11.19
C ALA A 1011 -2.68 1.27 -11.49
N PRO A 1012 -2.44 2.22 -12.41
CA PRO A 1012 -1.11 2.61 -12.85
C PRO A 1012 -0.31 3.36 -11.77
N HIS A 1013 -0.98 3.96 -10.79
CA HIS A 1013 -0.37 4.75 -9.71
C HIS A 1013 -0.07 3.94 -8.43
N HIS A 1014 0.06 2.61 -8.50
CA HIS A 1014 0.28 1.74 -7.33
C HIS A 1014 1.54 2.04 -6.50
N TRP A 1015 2.45 2.88 -7.00
CA TRP A 1015 3.62 3.35 -6.28
C TRP A 1015 3.29 4.29 -5.11
N SER A 1016 2.09 4.88 -5.08
CA SER A 1016 1.60 5.70 -3.95
C SER A 1016 0.89 4.87 -2.86
N ASP A 1017 0.28 3.74 -3.22
CA ASP A 1017 -0.47 2.85 -2.32
C ASP A 1017 0.43 1.74 -1.73
N LEU A 1018 1.32 2.15 -0.82
CA LEU A 1018 2.38 1.29 -0.29
C LEU A 1018 1.97 0.60 1.01
N ALA A 1019 1.64 -0.70 0.91
CA ALA A 1019 1.16 -1.51 2.02
C ALA A 1019 2.25 -2.05 2.98
N SER A 1020 3.51 -1.60 2.90
CA SER A 1020 4.54 -1.91 3.92
C SER A 1020 5.55 -0.75 4.07
N ALA A 1021 6.33 -0.76 5.16
CA ALA A 1021 7.36 0.26 5.42
C ALA A 1021 8.48 0.20 4.37
N GLU A 1022 9.01 -0.99 4.09
CA GLU A 1022 10.13 -1.20 3.16
C GLU A 1022 9.75 -0.86 1.72
N ALA A 1023 8.50 -1.11 1.34
CA ALA A 1023 7.99 -0.71 0.03
C ALA A 1023 8.02 0.82 -0.16
N ALA A 1024 8.05 1.58 0.93
CA ALA A 1024 8.23 3.03 0.95
C ALA A 1024 9.65 3.47 1.26
N GLY A 1025 10.61 2.54 1.26
CA GLY A 1025 12.00 2.84 1.62
C GLY A 1025 12.21 3.05 3.12
N GLU A 1026 11.27 2.65 3.97
CA GLU A 1026 11.35 2.82 5.42
C GLU A 1026 11.73 1.52 6.12
N LEU A 1027 12.39 1.62 7.27
CA LEU A 1027 12.82 0.45 8.04
C LEU A 1027 12.54 0.65 9.54
N VAL A 1028 12.02 -0.38 10.20
CA VAL A 1028 11.91 -0.39 11.66
C VAL A 1028 13.32 -0.57 12.23
N VAL A 1029 13.80 0.41 12.98
CA VAL A 1029 15.16 0.40 13.56
C VAL A 1029 15.15 0.12 15.06
N MET A 1030 14.04 0.40 15.75
CA MET A 1030 13.82 0.02 17.14
C MET A 1030 12.43 -0.62 17.27
N HIS A 1031 12.36 -1.75 17.97
CA HIS A 1031 11.12 -2.47 18.27
C HIS A 1031 11.20 -3.01 19.69
N SER A 1032 10.10 -2.88 20.44
CA SER A 1032 9.94 -3.45 21.77
C SER A 1032 8.55 -4.05 21.92
N ARG A 1033 8.41 -5.17 22.64
CA ARG A 1033 7.10 -5.73 22.95
C ARG A 1033 6.25 -4.82 23.85
N ARG A 1034 6.89 -3.95 24.64
CA ARG A 1034 6.25 -3.09 25.64
C ARG A 1034 6.06 -1.64 25.18
N ARG A 1035 6.76 -1.21 24.12
CA ARG A 1035 6.73 0.15 23.57
C ARG A 1035 6.44 0.11 22.07
N GLY A 1036 6.26 1.26 21.45
CA GLY A 1036 6.03 1.38 20.01
C GLY A 1036 7.31 1.28 19.19
N ASP A 1037 7.14 1.42 17.88
CA ASP A 1037 8.22 1.25 16.90
C ASP A 1037 8.88 2.59 16.54
N VAL A 1038 10.18 2.57 16.28
CA VAL A 1038 10.88 3.71 15.64
C VAL A 1038 11.20 3.32 14.21
N VAL A 1039 10.69 4.12 13.26
CA VAL A 1039 10.78 3.87 11.82
C VAL A 1039 11.66 4.93 11.17
N LEU A 1040 12.75 4.50 10.56
CA LEU A 1040 13.67 5.36 9.82
C LEU A 1040 13.21 5.53 8.37
N SER A 1041 13.05 6.79 7.94
CA SER A 1041 12.72 7.17 6.57
C SER A 1041 13.98 7.45 5.74
N LEU A 1042 14.48 6.43 5.02
CA LEU A 1042 15.61 6.61 4.11
C LEU A 1042 15.30 7.59 2.94
N PRO A 1043 14.08 7.66 2.37
CA PRO A 1043 13.77 8.66 1.36
C PRO A 1043 13.95 10.09 1.86
N ALA A 1044 13.63 10.38 3.13
CA ALA A 1044 13.83 11.70 3.71
C ALA A 1044 15.32 12.06 3.80
N VAL A 1045 16.14 11.12 4.28
CA VAL A 1045 17.59 11.29 4.37
C VAL A 1045 18.19 11.53 2.97
N LEU A 1046 17.87 10.65 2.02
CA LEU A 1046 18.39 10.76 0.66
C LEU A 1046 17.87 12.01 -0.07
N ALA A 1047 16.64 12.46 0.19
CA ALA A 1047 16.11 13.70 -0.39
C ALA A 1047 16.92 14.92 0.05
N ARG A 1048 17.35 14.99 1.33
CA ARG A 1048 18.24 16.04 1.83
C ARG A 1048 19.62 15.98 1.19
N VAL A 1049 20.20 14.77 1.09
CA VAL A 1049 21.49 14.57 0.40
C VAL A 1049 21.39 15.00 -1.07
N GLY A 1050 20.36 14.54 -1.78
CA GLY A 1050 20.14 14.87 -3.19
C GLY A 1050 19.88 16.36 -3.43
N ALA A 1051 19.19 17.05 -2.52
CA ALA A 1051 18.96 18.49 -2.62
C ALA A 1051 20.28 19.28 -2.63
N VAL A 1052 21.21 18.93 -1.73
CA VAL A 1052 22.54 19.54 -1.70
C VAL A 1052 23.34 19.22 -2.96
N LEU A 1053 23.33 17.95 -3.40
CA LEU A 1053 24.11 17.54 -4.57
C LEU A 1053 23.60 18.16 -5.88
N ARG A 1054 22.30 18.47 -5.97
CA ARG A 1054 21.67 19.14 -7.13
C ARG A 1054 21.83 20.66 -7.11
N ALA A 1055 22.00 21.27 -5.94
CA ALA A 1055 22.28 22.70 -5.88
C ALA A 1055 23.59 23.02 -6.64
N PRO A 1056 23.67 24.16 -7.35
CA PRO A 1056 24.93 24.61 -7.93
C PRO A 1056 25.98 24.77 -6.82
N ALA A 1057 27.23 24.41 -7.11
CA ALA A 1057 28.31 24.65 -6.17
C ALA A 1057 28.47 26.17 -6.01
N THR A 1058 28.03 26.71 -4.88
CA THR A 1058 28.38 28.08 -4.49
C THR A 1058 29.89 28.10 -4.25
N THR A 1059 30.60 28.70 -5.20
CA THR A 1059 32.05 28.97 -5.14
C THR A 1059 32.41 29.87 -3.98
#